data_AF-A0A8J5MXD5-F1
#
_entry.id   AF-A0A8J5MXD5-F1
#
_cell.length_a   1.000
_cell.length_b   1.000
_cell.length_c   1.000
_cell.angle_alpha   90.00
_cell.angle_beta   90.00
_cell.angle_gamma   90.00
#
_symmetry.space_group_name_H-M   'P 1'
#
loop_
_entity.id
_entity.type
_entity.pdbx_description
1 polymer ?
#
loop_
_entity_poly.entity_id
_entity_poly.type
_entity_poly.pdbx_seq_one_letter_code
_entity_poly.pdbx_strand_id
1 'polypeptide(L)'
;MKPNFRWKEGGARRPTLPNSRSTSSQRENIVQTNITKRITTVYPPRNDLSGIIAPTPRECSEPEEGSSLCSCSSKSLTCRTRRGSCRWTRRWRGKWRCDWRIGLGVVLVLCALSRATHGALDTTYSSNGDDSDGEENIMFAARRLSSVTEASYINDVDQEGASSGDEERLPNRPTEGPCGETHGQQVKIQYSSSIVENEYIVAFKGYYRQEARERFIQAALNESNVVRWQVLPRDNPASDYPSDFDVVQIQELRKNGGLDALKDHPAVKRVTAQRMVIRHLHFVNDTDEEANSDMWDDILFANVSDSEEKIVIYNITGTDTRTVLNDGSELDSEAVGSDTDEIETDVDYESYLSEINSNKIEVNPKKDAPCSGSDCAQAEENGSWPASRPLRRSSLTLGTAFWQTTGRHSSRRLLRTIPRQITSTLQADVLWSMGITGAGVRVAVFDTGLSKSHPHFKRIKERTNWTNEKTLDDGLGHGTFVAGVIASSGKTCLGFAPDAELHIYRVFTNNQVSYTSWFLDAFNYAILKKVDVLNLSIGGPDFMDHPFVDKVWELTANRVIMVSAIGNDGPLYGYVNRNGLTVDVRMLSGTLNNPADQMDVIGVGGINFEDQIARFSSRGMTTWELPQGYGRVKPDIVTYGSLVQGSSMEGKCRQLSGTSVASPVVAGAVTLLASGVLHRGGIINPASMKQALMASARRLPGVNMFEQGHGKLDLVKAYQVLSKYKPQASLSPSYIDLTECQYMWPYCTQPLYYGAMPIIVNVTILNGMGVSGRIVEKPIWHPYTPQYGHHLDIAFTYSEVLWPWSGHLAVWITVAESGKEWEGLARGHISVTIESPPEEGETQPRTSHVKLPVKAKMIPTPPRHKRVLWDQFHNLRYPPGYFPRDNLRMTNDPLDWNADHIHTNFKDMYQHLRNSGYYIEVLGSPFTCFDASKYGTLMVVDPEEEYFPEEVTKLRHDVEKGLSLIVFADWYNVSVMKKVKFYDENTKQLWMPVTGGSNIPALNYLLASWGVALSDGVFEGDFTLGDHDMYYATGTSLAQFPREGTVVRKTLNDHAKEMLEAESESVPDVPILGLLQTKSTDDLGDNSLHHSGRLVVYGDSNCLDNSHLQKDCFWMLDALLEFTTTGHLAGVFTSSAGMPVPPTTDLPTKMENSNLHKHSKVVEHTLGMEQMRPLPECPSLQPVTPQPLNVSNKK
;
A
#
# COMPACT_ATOMS: atom_id res chain seq x y z
N MET A 1 -3.05 8.25 9.39
CA MET A 1 -3.96 8.29 8.20
C MET A 1 -3.47 9.34 7.19
N LYS A 2 -3.57 9.13 5.86
CA LYS A 2 -3.24 10.13 4.80
C LYS A 2 -4.48 10.45 3.93
N PRO A 3 -4.47 11.50 3.06
CA PRO A 3 -5.52 11.67 2.04
C PRO A 3 -5.01 12.04 0.62
N ASN A 4 -5.80 11.70 -0.43
CA ASN A 4 -5.25 11.23 -1.72
C ASN A 4 -5.55 12.13 -2.97
N PHE A 5 -4.88 13.28 -3.22
CA PHE A 5 -5.25 14.26 -4.29
C PHE A 5 -4.10 15.00 -5.04
N ARG A 6 -4.42 15.61 -6.20
CA ARG A 6 -3.58 16.48 -7.08
C ARG A 6 -4.40 17.59 -7.78
N TRP A 7 -3.90 18.84 -7.80
CA TRP A 7 -4.50 20.05 -8.42
C TRP A 7 -3.74 20.63 -9.64
N LYS A 8 -4.41 21.44 -10.50
CA LYS A 8 -3.79 22.23 -11.59
C LYS A 8 -4.53 23.54 -11.91
N GLU A 9 -3.80 24.62 -12.22
CA GLU A 9 -4.32 25.88 -12.82
C GLU A 9 -3.42 26.42 -13.96
N GLY A 10 -3.91 27.37 -14.77
CA GLY A 10 -3.29 27.83 -16.01
C GLY A 10 -2.97 29.34 -16.06
N GLY A 11 -1.89 29.73 -16.76
CA GLY A 11 -1.26 31.05 -16.63
C GLY A 11 -1.53 32.10 -17.73
N ALA A 12 -1.11 33.33 -17.44
CA ALA A 12 -1.10 34.50 -18.34
C ALA A 12 0.32 35.15 -18.42
N ARG A 13 0.49 36.23 -19.20
CA ARG A 13 1.82 36.62 -19.77
C ARG A 13 2.52 37.84 -19.13
N ARG A 14 3.82 37.66 -18.86
CA ARG A 14 5.00 38.58 -18.90
C ARG A 14 4.79 40.07 -19.29
N PRO A 15 5.54 41.03 -18.67
CA PRO A 15 6.86 41.44 -19.20
C PRO A 15 7.97 41.68 -18.14
N THR A 16 9.14 42.22 -18.52
CA THR A 16 10.42 42.13 -17.78
C THR A 16 11.32 43.40 -17.79
N LEU A 17 12.04 43.65 -16.68
CA LEU A 17 13.35 44.38 -16.55
C LEU A 17 13.35 45.92 -16.81
N PRO A 18 14.31 46.74 -16.27
CA PRO A 18 15.77 46.48 -16.16
C PRO A 18 16.57 47.00 -14.92
N ASN A 19 17.89 46.75 -14.96
CA ASN A 19 18.94 46.91 -13.91
C ASN A 19 19.41 48.35 -13.56
N SER A 20 20.04 48.51 -12.37
CA SER A 20 21.33 49.23 -12.21
C SER A 20 22.08 49.02 -10.86
N ARG A 21 23.37 48.60 -10.93
CA ARG A 21 24.63 49.13 -10.29
C ARG A 21 24.56 49.97 -8.97
N SER A 22 25.53 49.98 -8.03
CA SER A 22 26.90 49.37 -7.92
C SER A 22 27.62 49.70 -6.56
N THR A 23 28.73 48.99 -6.23
CA THR A 23 29.94 49.43 -5.42
C THR A 23 29.79 49.87 -3.93
N SER A 24 30.76 49.77 -2.98
CA SER A 24 32.04 49.00 -2.87
C SER A 24 32.80 49.19 -1.52
N SER A 25 33.45 48.12 -1.01
CA SER A 25 34.78 48.08 -0.31
C SER A 25 35.02 48.54 1.16
N GLN A 26 36.04 47.89 1.78
CA GLN A 26 36.85 48.23 3.00
C GLN A 26 36.22 48.03 4.40
N ARG A 27 36.99 47.93 5.53
CA ARG A 27 38.20 47.13 5.92
C ARG A 27 38.44 47.32 7.46
N GLU A 28 39.43 46.63 8.06
CA GLU A 28 40.05 46.89 9.40
C GLU A 28 39.20 46.57 10.66
N ASN A 29 39.73 46.48 11.90
CA ASN A 29 40.92 45.74 12.42
C ASN A 29 40.90 45.66 13.98
N ILE A 30 41.40 44.54 14.56
CA ILE A 30 42.21 44.37 15.80
C ILE A 30 41.90 45.21 17.07
N VAL A 31 41.71 44.57 18.25
CA VAL A 31 42.42 44.83 19.55
C VAL A 31 41.98 43.85 20.66
N GLN A 32 42.82 43.66 21.70
CA GLN A 32 42.73 42.66 22.78
C GLN A 32 42.07 43.16 24.08
N THR A 33 41.72 42.26 25.01
CA THR A 33 42.09 42.40 26.45
C THR A 33 42.02 41.07 27.23
N ASN A 34 42.71 40.99 28.37
CA ASN A 34 42.82 39.82 29.26
C ASN A 34 42.09 40.04 30.60
N ILE A 35 41.80 38.97 31.36
CA ILE A 35 42.07 38.89 32.81
C ILE A 35 42.08 37.41 33.31
N THR A 36 42.76 37.15 34.43
CA THR A 36 43.26 35.82 34.84
C THR A 36 42.73 35.30 36.19
N LYS A 37 42.79 33.97 36.41
CA LYS A 37 43.16 33.33 37.71
C LYS A 37 43.74 31.90 37.52
N ARG A 38 44.34 31.32 38.56
CA ARG A 38 45.21 30.11 38.59
C ARG A 38 45.02 29.31 39.92
N ILE A 39 45.81 28.21 40.09
CA ILE A 39 46.24 27.50 41.36
C ILE A 39 45.48 26.17 41.64
N THR A 40 46.08 24.97 41.90
CA THR A 40 47.49 24.46 41.88
C THR A 40 47.64 22.92 41.70
N THR A 41 48.88 22.51 41.41
CA THR A 41 49.58 21.20 41.23
C THR A 41 49.58 20.12 42.33
N VAL A 42 49.81 18.84 41.95
CA VAL A 42 50.68 17.79 42.60
C VAL A 42 51.36 16.92 41.49
N TYR A 43 52.38 16.08 41.77
CA TYR A 43 53.28 15.40 40.78
C TYR A 43 53.62 13.89 41.09
N PRO A 44 54.22 13.09 40.15
CA PRO A 44 54.48 11.62 40.26
C PRO A 44 55.96 11.14 40.07
N PRO A 45 56.25 9.82 40.15
CA PRO A 45 57.48 9.21 39.60
C PRO A 45 57.37 7.81 38.90
N ARG A 46 58.01 7.67 37.71
CA ARG A 46 58.90 6.58 37.18
C ARG A 46 58.50 5.07 37.17
N ASN A 47 58.88 4.25 36.16
CA ASN A 47 60.22 3.86 35.64
C ASN A 47 60.13 3.51 34.10
N ASP A 48 61.13 3.64 33.20
CA ASP A 48 62.55 3.17 33.14
C ASP A 48 62.65 1.61 32.99
N LEU A 49 63.29 0.90 32.03
CA LEU A 49 64.39 1.03 31.01
C LEU A 49 64.24 -0.11 29.91
N SER A 50 65.14 -0.47 28.95
CA SER A 50 65.92 0.23 27.88
C SER A 50 66.75 -0.78 26.99
N GLY A 51 66.89 -0.63 25.66
CA GLY A 51 67.84 -1.40 24.77
C GLY A 51 67.31 -1.65 23.34
N ILE A 52 67.90 -1.29 22.17
CA ILE A 52 69.27 -1.12 21.60
C ILE A 52 69.84 -2.40 20.92
N ILE A 53 70.02 -2.37 19.57
CA ILE A 53 71.18 -2.86 18.75
C ILE A 53 70.90 -2.71 17.23
N ALA A 54 71.96 -2.52 16.42
CA ALA A 54 72.06 -2.51 14.94
C ALA A 54 73.40 -3.21 14.54
N PRO A 55 73.83 -3.52 13.26
CA PRO A 55 73.59 -2.78 12.00
C PRO A 55 73.57 -3.62 10.67
N THR A 56 73.94 -2.99 9.53
CA THR A 56 74.01 -3.44 8.11
C THR A 56 75.21 -4.35 7.73
N PRO A 57 75.20 -5.09 6.59
CA PRO A 57 75.73 -4.64 5.26
C PRO A 57 74.75 -4.94 4.07
N ARG A 58 74.85 -4.48 2.79
CA ARG A 58 75.90 -4.51 1.71
C ARG A 58 76.27 -5.94 1.24
N GLU A 59 76.52 -6.28 -0.05
CA GLU A 59 76.78 -5.50 -1.28
C GLU A 59 76.53 -6.29 -2.61
N CYS A 60 76.61 -5.59 -3.77
CA CYS A 60 76.62 -5.94 -5.22
C CYS A 60 76.69 -7.39 -5.79
N SER A 61 76.04 -7.63 -6.96
CA SER A 61 76.69 -7.81 -8.31
C SER A 61 75.75 -8.20 -9.48
N GLU A 62 76.13 -7.82 -10.72
CA GLU A 62 75.60 -8.25 -12.05
C GLU A 62 76.59 -9.31 -12.68
N PRO A 63 76.62 -9.71 -13.99
CA PRO A 63 75.83 -9.34 -15.19
C PRO A 63 75.51 -10.52 -16.19
N GLU A 64 75.23 -10.17 -17.47
CA GLU A 64 75.31 -10.99 -18.71
C GLU A 64 74.24 -12.09 -18.97
N GLU A 65 73.83 -12.42 -20.21
CA GLU A 65 73.76 -11.68 -21.49
C GLU A 65 72.75 -12.40 -22.43
N GLY A 66 72.25 -11.78 -23.52
CA GLY A 66 71.35 -12.48 -24.46
C GLY A 66 70.55 -11.61 -25.46
N SER A 67 71.19 -11.12 -26.51
CA SER A 67 70.56 -10.20 -27.48
C SER A 67 69.77 -10.87 -28.62
N SER A 68 68.73 -10.19 -29.13
CA SER A 68 68.65 -9.89 -30.58
C SER A 68 67.67 -8.74 -30.87
N LEU A 69 67.93 -7.96 -31.93
CA LEU A 69 67.11 -6.82 -32.34
C LEU A 69 66.29 -7.17 -33.59
N CYS A 70 65.12 -6.54 -33.73
CA CYS A 70 64.73 -5.94 -35.00
C CYS A 70 63.79 -4.75 -34.81
N SER A 71 63.96 -3.72 -35.63
CA SER A 71 63.15 -2.51 -35.63
C SER A 71 62.56 -2.25 -37.00
N CYS A 72 61.34 -1.70 -37.05
CA CYS A 72 60.95 -0.84 -38.16
C CYS A 72 59.85 0.14 -37.73
N SER A 73 59.97 1.38 -38.20
CA SER A 73 58.97 2.43 -38.06
C SER A 73 58.35 2.71 -39.44
N SER A 74 57.17 3.34 -39.50
CA SER A 74 57.05 4.72 -40.00
C SER A 74 55.63 5.16 -40.44
N LYS A 75 55.33 6.44 -40.18
CA LYS A 75 54.74 7.48 -41.07
C LYS A 75 53.48 7.11 -41.90
N SER A 76 52.29 7.67 -41.65
CA SER A 76 51.84 9.09 -41.70
C SER A 76 51.53 9.67 -43.10
N LEU A 77 50.24 9.92 -43.38
CA LEU A 77 49.73 10.86 -44.41
C LEU A 77 48.28 11.26 -44.04
N THR A 78 47.99 12.42 -43.47
CA THR A 78 47.79 13.76 -44.08
C THR A 78 46.60 13.93 -45.06
N CYS A 79 45.46 14.35 -44.48
CA CYS A 79 44.66 15.52 -44.89
C CYS A 79 44.15 15.68 -46.36
N ARG A 80 42.83 15.83 -46.52
CA ARG A 80 42.27 16.84 -47.45
C ARG A 80 40.86 17.32 -47.08
N THR A 81 40.51 18.51 -47.58
CA THR A 81 39.30 19.30 -47.25
C THR A 81 38.38 19.49 -48.46
N ARG A 82 37.12 19.91 -48.24
CA ARG A 82 36.33 20.65 -49.25
C ARG A 82 35.22 21.54 -48.64
N ARG A 83 34.71 22.49 -49.44
CA ARG A 83 33.78 23.58 -49.07
C ARG A 83 32.56 23.64 -50.02
N GLY A 84 31.44 24.20 -49.52
CA GLY A 84 30.30 24.79 -50.26
C GLY A 84 29.14 25.03 -49.26
N SER A 85 28.58 26.23 -49.01
CA SER A 85 27.97 27.29 -49.86
C SER A 85 26.60 26.89 -50.45
N CYS A 86 25.53 27.70 -50.47
CA CYS A 86 25.41 29.16 -50.21
C CYS A 86 23.94 29.65 -50.03
N ARG A 87 23.72 30.77 -49.28
CA ARG A 87 22.50 31.65 -49.25
C ARG A 87 21.18 31.01 -48.73
N TRP A 88 20.17 31.74 -48.21
CA TRP A 88 19.62 33.08 -48.53
C TRP A 88 19.25 33.97 -47.29
N THR A 89 18.80 35.21 -47.54
CA THR A 89 18.53 36.27 -46.53
C THR A 89 17.21 37.03 -46.76
N ARG A 90 16.56 37.56 -45.71
CA ARG A 90 15.69 38.78 -45.75
C ARG A 90 15.64 39.53 -44.39
N ARG A 91 14.98 40.70 -44.32
CA ARG A 91 15.28 41.82 -43.37
C ARG A 91 14.04 42.73 -43.08
N TRP A 92 14.24 43.83 -42.32
CA TRP A 92 13.35 45.01 -41.98
C TRP A 92 12.67 44.91 -40.58
N ARG A 93 12.83 45.81 -39.57
CA ARG A 93 12.58 47.29 -39.38
C ARG A 93 11.07 47.63 -39.17
N GLY A 94 10.55 48.43 -38.20
CA GLY A 94 11.03 49.28 -37.05
C GLY A 94 9.82 49.84 -36.23
N LYS A 95 9.70 51.02 -35.54
CA LYS A 95 10.59 52.20 -35.26
C LYS A 95 9.97 53.29 -34.27
N TRP A 96 10.39 53.37 -32.97
CA TRP A 96 10.46 54.57 -32.03
C TRP A 96 9.25 55.22 -31.25
N ARG A 97 9.58 55.84 -30.08
CA ARG A 97 8.96 56.99 -29.29
C ARG A 97 7.67 56.76 -28.44
N CYS A 98 7.33 57.51 -27.36
CA CYS A 98 8.08 58.30 -26.32
C CYS A 98 7.11 58.86 -25.21
N ASP A 99 7.65 59.27 -24.03
CA ASP A 99 7.16 60.33 -23.08
C ASP A 99 5.83 60.13 -22.27
N TRP A 100 5.54 60.71 -21.07
CA TRP A 100 6.27 61.20 -19.84
C TRP A 100 5.24 61.59 -18.71
N ARG A 101 5.66 61.81 -17.44
CA ARG A 101 4.93 62.46 -16.26
C ARG A 101 3.83 61.68 -15.49
N ILE A 102 3.36 62.05 -14.26
CA ILE A 102 4.01 62.36 -12.93
C ILE A 102 2.95 62.65 -11.81
N GLY A 103 3.16 62.16 -10.56
CA GLY A 103 2.64 62.71 -9.27
C GLY A 103 1.17 62.43 -8.82
N LEU A 104 0.67 62.84 -7.62
CA LEU A 104 1.23 63.04 -6.24
C LEU A 104 0.12 63.49 -5.22
N GLY A 105 0.17 63.10 -3.93
CA GLY A 105 -0.66 63.63 -2.78
C GLY A 105 -1.78 62.68 -2.27
N VAL A 106 -2.07 62.35 -0.98
CA VAL A 106 -1.71 62.75 0.43
C VAL A 106 -2.80 63.60 1.18
N VAL A 107 -3.01 63.33 2.51
CA VAL A 107 -3.85 64.01 3.58
C VAL A 107 -5.24 63.36 3.90
N LEU A 108 -5.84 63.34 5.13
CA LEU A 108 -5.43 63.00 6.54
C LEU A 108 -6.59 63.18 7.61
N VAL A 109 -6.37 62.78 8.88
CA VAL A 109 -6.98 63.29 10.19
C VAL A 109 -8.33 62.72 10.79
N LEU A 110 -8.19 61.76 11.73
CA LEU A 110 -8.57 61.70 13.20
C LEU A 110 -9.99 61.86 13.85
N CYS A 111 -10.16 61.11 14.98
CA CYS A 111 -10.94 61.34 16.24
C CYS A 111 -12.48 61.05 16.33
N ALA A 112 -13.10 60.63 17.47
CA ALA A 112 -12.66 60.04 18.78
C ALA A 112 -13.87 59.58 19.70
N LEU A 113 -13.60 58.91 20.85
CA LEU A 113 -14.45 58.71 22.08
C LEU A 113 -15.67 57.72 22.01
N SER A 114 -16.25 57.08 23.07
CA SER A 114 -15.90 56.84 24.52
C SER A 114 -16.97 55.99 25.31
N ARG A 115 -16.55 55.14 26.30
CA ARG A 115 -17.30 54.66 27.55
C ARG A 115 -18.53 53.70 27.39
N ALA A 116 -19.06 52.94 28.40
CA ALA A 116 -18.60 52.49 29.75
C ALA A 116 -19.50 51.42 30.47
N THR A 117 -18.91 50.72 31.48
CA THR A 117 -19.42 50.27 32.83
C THR A 117 -20.52 49.19 33.09
N HIS A 118 -20.17 48.26 34.02
CA HIS A 118 -20.94 47.60 35.11
C HIS A 118 -22.14 46.64 34.79
N GLY A 119 -22.49 45.66 35.65
CA GLY A 119 -21.90 45.30 36.96
C GLY A 119 -22.46 44.02 37.63
N ALA A 120 -21.81 43.62 38.72
CA ALA A 120 -21.93 42.36 39.49
C ALA A 120 -23.24 42.08 40.25
N LEU A 121 -23.42 40.83 40.71
CA LEU A 121 -23.68 40.50 42.12
C LEU A 121 -23.34 39.04 42.47
N ASP A 122 -23.39 38.70 43.77
CA ASP A 122 -22.74 37.54 44.42
C ASP A 122 -23.63 37.00 45.56
N THR A 123 -23.61 35.67 45.80
CA THR A 123 -24.07 35.03 47.06
C THR A 123 -23.56 33.59 47.18
N THR A 124 -23.01 33.26 48.35
CA THR A 124 -22.65 31.89 48.78
C THR A 124 -23.69 31.31 49.74
N TYR A 125 -23.84 29.98 49.81
CA TYR A 125 -23.89 29.21 51.07
C TYR A 125 -23.83 27.68 50.81
N SER A 126 -23.49 26.91 51.84
CA SER A 126 -23.34 25.45 51.80
C SER A 126 -24.18 24.74 52.87
N SER A 127 -24.72 23.56 52.58
CA SER A 127 -24.75 22.43 53.54
C SER A 127 -25.32 21.14 52.96
N ASN A 128 -24.71 20.03 53.39
CA ASN A 128 -25.05 18.61 53.24
C ASN A 128 -26.53 18.22 53.13
N GLY A 129 -26.78 17.13 52.41
CA GLY A 129 -27.94 16.25 52.58
C GLY A 129 -27.71 14.90 51.91
N ASP A 130 -27.66 13.82 52.70
CA ASP A 130 -27.89 12.47 52.18
C ASP A 130 -29.39 12.32 51.90
N ASP A 131 -29.76 11.76 50.74
CA ASP A 131 -30.73 10.66 50.69
C ASP A 131 -30.73 10.00 49.31
N SER A 132 -31.18 8.74 49.25
CA SER A 132 -31.34 7.97 48.02
C SER A 132 -32.68 8.24 47.32
N ASP A 133 -32.70 8.34 45.99
CA ASP A 133 -33.30 7.28 45.17
C ASP A 133 -32.99 7.44 43.65
N GLY A 134 -33.37 6.44 42.86
CA GLY A 134 -32.85 6.22 41.50
C GLY A 134 -33.37 7.12 40.37
N GLU A 135 -32.59 7.16 39.27
CA GLU A 135 -33.06 7.57 37.92
C GLU A 135 -33.29 6.34 37.02
N GLU A 136 -34.17 6.51 36.03
CA GLU A 136 -34.71 5.42 35.22
C GLU A 136 -33.77 4.98 34.07
N ASN A 137 -33.59 3.66 33.91
CA ASN A 137 -32.97 3.09 32.72
C ASN A 137 -33.95 3.13 31.53
N ILE A 138 -33.99 4.25 30.81
CA ILE A 138 -34.70 4.35 29.53
C ILE A 138 -34.03 3.42 28.51
N MET A 139 -34.70 2.30 28.21
CA MET A 139 -34.18 1.25 27.35
C MET A 139 -34.07 1.68 25.88
N PHE A 140 -32.85 1.83 25.39
CA PHE A 140 -32.54 1.50 23.99
C PHE A 140 -32.12 0.03 23.90
N ALA A 141 -32.75 -0.72 22.98
CA ALA A 141 -32.74 -2.17 22.98
C ALA A 141 -31.46 -2.80 22.38
N ALA A 142 -30.35 -2.71 23.12
CA ALA A 142 -29.21 -3.61 22.90
C ALA A 142 -29.57 -5.03 23.38
N ARG A 143 -29.92 -5.94 22.45
CA ARG A 143 -30.17 -7.35 22.78
C ARG A 143 -28.89 -7.97 23.35
N ARG A 144 -28.98 -8.56 24.55
CA ARG A 144 -27.87 -9.27 25.21
C ARG A 144 -27.30 -10.38 24.33
N LEU A 145 -25.98 -10.43 24.25
CA LEU A 145 -25.23 -11.68 24.33
C LEU A 145 -24.43 -11.63 25.64
N SER A 146 -24.81 -12.45 26.61
CA SER A 146 -24.18 -12.49 27.93
C SER A 146 -23.66 -13.89 28.23
N SER A 147 -22.34 -13.97 28.48
CA SER A 147 -21.65 -14.97 29.30
C SER A 147 -21.93 -16.45 29.05
N VAL A 148 -20.91 -17.14 28.51
CA VAL A 148 -20.41 -18.35 29.18
C VAL A 148 -19.06 -17.98 29.79
N THR A 149 -19.07 -17.61 31.07
CA THR A 149 -17.89 -17.66 31.96
C THR A 149 -17.82 -19.08 32.57
N GLU A 150 -16.87 -19.50 33.40
CA GLU A 150 -15.84 -18.91 34.27
C GLU A 150 -14.80 -20.05 34.56
N ALA A 151 -13.69 -19.98 35.28
CA ALA A 151 -13.04 -19.05 36.22
C ALA A 151 -11.53 -19.44 36.27
N SER A 152 -10.54 -18.71 36.81
CA SER A 152 -10.32 -17.33 37.31
C SER A 152 -8.77 -17.15 37.40
N TYR A 153 -8.05 -16.40 38.26
CA TYR A 153 -8.32 -15.61 39.47
C TYR A 153 -7.09 -14.73 39.85
N ILE A 154 -7.30 -13.77 40.77
CA ILE A 154 -6.32 -13.22 41.74
C ILE A 154 -5.15 -12.36 41.20
N ASN A 155 -5.30 -11.04 41.44
CA ASN A 155 -4.27 -10.08 41.92
C ASN A 155 -3.17 -9.59 40.91
N ASP A 156 -2.65 -8.36 40.98
CA ASP A 156 -2.90 -7.23 41.91
C ASP A 156 -2.46 -5.87 41.30
N VAL A 157 -3.27 -4.82 41.47
CA VAL A 157 -2.94 -3.60 42.26
C VAL A 157 -1.57 -2.89 42.01
N ASP A 158 -1.65 -1.70 41.40
CA ASP A 158 -1.14 -0.39 41.94
C ASP A 158 0.21 0.33 41.52
N GLN A 159 0.16 1.68 41.28
CA GLN A 159 1.22 2.64 41.75
C GLN A 159 1.91 3.70 40.80
N GLU A 160 1.21 4.60 40.08
CA GLU A 160 1.67 5.74 39.16
C GLU A 160 2.90 6.68 39.43
N GLY A 161 3.26 7.49 38.40
CA GLY A 161 3.01 8.98 38.37
C GLY A 161 4.15 10.02 38.49
N ALA A 162 3.97 11.36 38.39
CA ALA A 162 3.04 12.24 37.61
C ALA A 162 3.31 13.79 37.82
N SER A 163 2.42 14.68 37.29
CA SER A 163 2.25 16.18 37.42
C SER A 163 3.43 17.15 37.16
N SER A 164 3.25 18.47 36.95
CA SER A 164 2.10 19.40 36.67
C SER A 164 2.64 20.50 35.70
N GLY A 165 1.92 21.48 35.11
CA GLY A 165 0.53 21.97 35.19
C GLY A 165 0.49 23.50 34.94
N ASP A 166 -0.52 23.99 34.19
CA ASP A 166 -1.11 25.36 34.24
C ASP A 166 -0.17 26.56 33.82
N GLU A 167 -0.52 27.84 33.58
CA GLU A 167 -1.78 28.62 33.37
C GLU A 167 -1.47 30.01 32.69
N GLU A 168 -2.51 30.79 32.35
CA GLU A 168 -2.62 32.27 32.15
C GLU A 168 -2.27 33.01 30.81
N ARG A 169 -3.32 33.68 30.29
CA ARG A 169 -3.43 35.05 29.71
C ARG A 169 -3.17 35.42 28.21
N LEU A 170 -4.13 36.21 27.72
CA LEU A 170 -4.26 36.98 26.46
C LEU A 170 -3.64 38.41 26.60
N PRO A 171 -3.56 39.33 25.59
CA PRO A 171 -4.34 39.41 24.33
C PRO A 171 -3.71 40.03 23.04
N ASN A 172 -4.53 40.10 21.97
CA ASN A 172 -4.56 41.08 20.85
C ASN A 172 -3.58 41.04 19.63
N ARG A 173 -4.22 41.04 18.45
CA ARG A 173 -3.76 41.41 17.08
C ARG A 173 -3.88 42.96 16.85
N PRO A 174 -3.49 43.64 15.73
CA PRO A 174 -3.42 43.14 14.31
C PRO A 174 -2.40 43.77 13.29
N THR A 175 -2.35 43.20 12.05
CA THR A 175 -2.21 43.80 10.67
C THR A 175 -1.15 44.91 10.35
N GLU A 176 -0.53 45.04 9.15
CA GLU A 176 -0.47 44.27 7.89
C GLU A 176 0.63 44.83 6.91
N GLY A 177 1.28 43.96 6.11
CA GLY A 177 1.89 44.21 4.77
C GLY A 177 3.02 45.26 4.58
N PRO A 178 3.60 45.41 3.36
CA PRO A 178 3.45 44.59 2.14
C PRO A 178 4.80 44.08 1.52
N CYS A 179 4.69 43.18 0.53
CA CYS A 179 5.63 42.80 -0.56
C CYS A 179 7.17 42.99 -0.40
N GLY A 180 8.03 41.98 -0.62
CA GLY A 180 7.79 40.57 -0.98
C GLY A 180 8.92 39.97 -1.83
N GLU A 181 9.37 38.76 -1.49
CA GLU A 181 10.35 37.99 -2.28
C GLU A 181 9.68 36.86 -3.05
N THR A 182 9.83 36.82 -4.37
CA THR A 182 9.34 35.70 -5.20
C THR A 182 10.36 34.57 -5.23
N HIS A 183 10.48 33.84 -4.12
CA HIS A 183 11.19 32.56 -4.10
C HIS A 183 10.51 31.57 -5.04
N GLY A 184 11.29 30.77 -5.76
CA GLY A 184 10.77 29.72 -6.63
C GLY A 184 10.10 28.64 -5.78
N GLN A 185 8.79 28.47 -5.92
CA GLN A 185 8.04 27.47 -5.16
C GLN A 185 8.35 26.05 -5.66
N GLN A 186 9.41 25.44 -5.13
CA GLN A 186 9.48 23.98 -5.02
C GLN A 186 8.33 23.52 -4.13
N VAL A 187 7.46 22.67 -4.68
CA VAL A 187 6.24 22.19 -4.01
C VAL A 187 6.62 21.01 -3.11
N LYS A 188 7.27 21.31 -1.98
CA LYS A 188 7.75 20.34 -1.00
C LYS A 188 6.58 19.69 -0.25
N ILE A 189 6.32 18.41 -0.52
CA ILE A 189 5.27 17.64 0.16
C ILE A 189 5.84 17.01 1.43
N GLN A 190 5.11 17.14 2.54
CA GLN A 190 5.45 16.54 3.82
C GLN A 190 4.19 15.92 4.43
N TYR A 191 4.34 14.92 5.28
CA TYR A 191 3.30 14.39 6.15
C TYR A 191 4.02 13.94 7.43
N SER A 192 3.49 14.25 8.60
CA SER A 192 3.98 13.67 9.86
C SER A 192 2.79 13.14 10.67
N SER A 193 3.05 12.19 11.53
CA SER A 193 2.02 11.51 12.31
C SER A 193 2.68 11.09 13.60
N SER A 194 2.07 11.44 14.72
CA SER A 194 2.75 11.64 15.99
C SER A 194 1.82 11.35 17.15
N ILE A 195 2.21 10.50 18.09
CA ILE A 195 1.55 10.43 19.40
C ILE A 195 1.61 11.80 20.09
N VAL A 196 0.61 12.09 20.91
CA VAL A 196 0.61 13.23 21.82
C VAL A 196 1.18 12.77 23.16
N GLU A 197 2.20 13.48 23.66
CA GLU A 197 2.88 13.07 24.88
C GLU A 197 1.94 13.11 26.10
N ASN A 198 2.04 12.06 26.92
CA ASN A 198 1.22 11.82 28.10
C ASN A 198 -0.28 11.58 27.83
N GLU A 199 -0.77 11.53 26.59
CA GLU A 199 -2.21 11.34 26.31
C GLU A 199 -2.54 9.91 25.83
N TYR A 200 -3.53 9.28 26.48
CA TYR A 200 -3.91 7.90 26.25
C TYR A 200 -5.42 7.76 26.04
N ILE A 201 -5.81 7.14 24.93
CA ILE A 201 -7.18 6.69 24.66
C ILE A 201 -7.43 5.45 25.53
N VAL A 202 -8.28 5.59 26.54
CA VAL A 202 -8.80 4.49 27.36
C VAL A 202 -10.14 4.08 26.76
N ALA A 203 -10.24 2.87 26.24
CA ALA A 203 -11.47 2.32 25.68
C ALA A 203 -12.09 1.28 26.64
N PHE A 204 -13.39 1.37 26.86
CA PHE A 204 -14.16 0.59 27.81
C PHE A 204 -14.88 -0.60 27.13
N LYS A 205 -15.40 -1.53 27.94
CA LYS A 205 -16.19 -2.69 27.46
C LYS A 205 -17.65 -2.37 27.14
N GLY A 206 -18.07 -1.11 27.27
CA GLY A 206 -19.43 -0.65 27.01
C GLY A 206 -19.53 0.88 26.96
N TYR A 207 -20.71 1.38 26.60
CA TYR A 207 -21.01 2.81 26.53
C TYR A 207 -21.49 3.35 27.88
N TYR A 208 -20.77 4.33 28.43
CA TYR A 208 -21.04 4.90 29.76
C TYR A 208 -21.08 6.44 29.71
N ARG A 209 -21.85 7.10 30.61
CA ARG A 209 -21.79 8.57 30.81
C ARG A 209 -20.40 8.98 31.34
N GLN A 210 -19.99 10.23 31.10
CA GLN A 210 -18.66 10.76 31.48
C GLN A 210 -18.32 10.49 32.94
N GLU A 211 -19.18 10.85 33.89
CA GLU A 211 -18.97 10.62 35.33
C GLU A 211 -18.63 9.16 35.69
N ALA A 212 -19.20 8.18 34.97
CA ALA A 212 -18.96 6.77 35.23
C ALA A 212 -17.60 6.32 34.68
N ARG A 213 -17.19 6.84 33.51
CA ARG A 213 -15.86 6.60 32.92
C ARG A 213 -14.77 7.26 33.76
N GLU A 214 -15.01 8.49 34.21
CA GLU A 214 -14.17 9.20 35.18
C GLU A 214 -14.05 8.43 36.49
N ARG A 215 -15.13 7.85 37.04
CA ARG A 215 -15.07 6.98 38.22
C ARG A 215 -14.29 5.68 37.98
N PHE A 216 -14.33 5.08 36.79
CA PHE A 216 -13.52 3.90 36.46
C PHE A 216 -12.03 4.24 36.32
N ILE A 217 -11.72 5.36 35.67
CA ILE A 217 -10.35 5.88 35.57
C ILE A 217 -9.85 6.26 36.97
N GLN A 218 -10.67 6.94 37.77
CA GLN A 218 -10.35 7.29 39.15
C GLN A 218 -10.24 6.07 40.06
N ALA A 219 -10.97 4.98 39.84
CA ALA A 219 -10.77 3.74 40.59
C ALA A 219 -9.36 3.22 40.33
N ALA A 220 -9.06 2.90 39.06
CA ALA A 220 -7.75 2.39 38.63
C ALA A 220 -6.57 3.33 38.98
N LEU A 221 -6.82 4.65 39.02
CA LEU A 221 -5.77 5.64 39.25
C LEU A 221 -5.76 6.28 40.66
N ASN A 222 -6.72 5.96 41.54
CA ASN A 222 -6.60 6.13 43.00
C ASN A 222 -5.99 4.87 43.65
N GLU A 223 -6.23 3.71 43.03
CA GLU A 223 -5.31 2.56 43.03
C GLU A 223 -4.05 2.88 42.18
N SER A 224 -3.67 4.17 42.19
CA SER A 224 -2.39 4.73 41.79
C SER A 224 -2.08 6.03 42.56
N ASN A 225 -0.84 6.52 42.41
CA ASN A 225 -0.06 7.31 43.38
C ASN A 225 -0.46 8.79 43.52
N VAL A 226 -1.55 9.20 42.86
CA VAL A 226 -1.27 10.07 41.72
C VAL A 226 -0.77 11.46 42.08
N VAL A 227 0.28 11.90 41.36
CA VAL A 227 0.77 13.27 41.43
C VAL A 227 -0.08 14.24 40.55
N ARG A 228 -0.51 13.85 39.31
CA ARG A 228 -1.71 14.27 38.51
C ARG A 228 -1.90 13.38 37.26
N TRP A 229 -3.07 12.74 37.13
CA TRP A 229 -3.73 12.48 35.85
C TRP A 229 -4.87 13.50 35.65
N GLN A 230 -5.39 13.61 34.43
CA GLN A 230 -6.66 14.29 34.16
C GLN A 230 -7.34 13.68 32.93
N VAL A 231 -8.68 13.49 32.96
CA VAL A 231 -9.43 13.24 31.73
C VAL A 231 -9.45 14.54 30.93
N LEU A 232 -9.08 14.49 29.65
CA LEU A 232 -9.11 15.68 28.79
C LEU A 232 -10.56 15.96 28.38
N PRO A 233 -11.12 17.13 28.74
CA PRO A 233 -12.52 17.45 28.45
C PRO A 233 -12.72 17.60 26.94
N ARG A 234 -13.72 16.89 26.41
CA ARG A 234 -14.02 16.82 24.98
C ARG A 234 -15.11 17.85 24.65
N ASP A 235 -14.72 19.09 24.34
CA ASP A 235 -15.65 20.18 23.94
C ASP A 235 -16.16 19.96 22.49
N ASN A 236 -16.97 18.92 22.29
CA ASN A 236 -17.61 18.61 21.01
C ASN A 236 -18.97 17.91 21.23
N PRO A 237 -19.91 17.92 20.25
CA PRO A 237 -21.27 17.41 20.47
C PRO A 237 -21.42 15.91 20.80
N ALA A 238 -20.34 15.12 20.88
CA ALA A 238 -20.37 13.76 21.42
C ALA A 238 -20.11 13.68 22.95
N SER A 239 -19.81 14.80 23.62
CA SER A 239 -19.62 14.89 25.08
C SER A 239 -20.83 14.43 25.87
N ASP A 240 -22.00 14.91 25.47
CA ASP A 240 -23.26 14.83 26.23
C ASP A 240 -23.89 13.42 26.19
N TYR A 241 -23.27 12.52 25.44
CA TYR A 241 -23.75 11.17 25.17
C TYR A 241 -22.83 10.11 25.80
N PRO A 242 -23.36 8.91 26.11
CA PRO A 242 -22.52 7.79 26.49
C PRO A 242 -21.46 7.50 25.43
N SER A 243 -20.22 7.27 25.87
CA SER A 243 -19.07 6.95 25.03
C SER A 243 -18.46 5.62 25.49
N ASP A 244 -17.81 4.93 24.56
CA ASP A 244 -16.97 3.75 24.81
C ASP A 244 -15.49 4.12 25.03
N PHE A 245 -15.12 5.40 24.95
CA PHE A 245 -13.75 5.85 25.24
C PHE A 245 -13.69 7.23 25.90
N ASP A 246 -12.56 7.48 26.57
CA ASP A 246 -12.06 8.81 26.95
C ASP A 246 -10.59 8.97 26.58
N VAL A 247 -10.09 10.21 26.65
CA VAL A 247 -8.66 10.51 26.57
C VAL A 247 -8.18 10.94 27.95
N VAL A 248 -7.23 10.22 28.52
CA VAL A 248 -6.63 10.54 29.82
C VAL A 248 -5.22 11.06 29.58
N GLN A 249 -4.92 12.26 30.10
CA GLN A 249 -3.56 12.74 30.19
C GLN A 249 -2.94 12.25 31.51
N ILE A 250 -1.97 11.34 31.39
CA ILE A 250 -1.23 10.72 32.49
C ILE A 250 0.24 11.08 32.29
N GLN A 251 0.74 11.98 33.14
CA GLN A 251 2.18 12.21 33.25
C GLN A 251 2.73 11.12 34.16
N GLU A 252 3.93 10.57 33.94
CA GLU A 252 4.57 9.64 34.89
C GLU A 252 6.08 9.92 34.99
N LEU A 253 6.66 9.88 36.20
CA LEU A 253 8.05 10.28 36.39
C LEU A 253 9.06 9.18 36.05
N ARG A 254 8.84 7.92 36.47
CA ARG A 254 9.80 6.80 36.26
C ARG A 254 9.23 5.37 36.12
N LYS A 255 7.92 5.16 36.06
CA LYS A 255 7.27 3.84 35.81
C LYS A 255 5.96 4.04 35.05
N ASN A 256 5.48 3.00 34.37
CA ASN A 256 4.20 2.97 33.64
C ASN A 256 3.01 2.58 34.54
N GLY A 257 3.03 2.95 35.83
CA GLY A 257 2.19 2.34 36.86
C GLY A 257 0.70 2.52 36.60
N GLY A 258 0.29 3.73 36.18
CA GLY A 258 -1.11 4.02 35.85
C GLY A 258 -1.57 3.37 34.55
N LEU A 259 -0.67 3.22 33.58
CA LEU A 259 -0.97 2.53 32.32
C LEU A 259 -1.23 1.04 32.53
N ASP A 260 -0.57 0.41 33.48
CA ASP A 260 -0.77 -0.99 33.80
C ASP A 260 -2.05 -1.17 34.65
N ALA A 261 -2.24 -0.38 35.71
CA ALA A 261 -3.48 -0.38 36.50
C ALA A 261 -4.76 -0.14 35.67
N LEU A 262 -4.71 0.75 34.66
CA LEU A 262 -5.82 0.98 33.73
C LEU A 262 -6.11 -0.21 32.80
N LYS A 263 -5.11 -1.05 32.44
CA LYS A 263 -5.34 -2.25 31.61
C LYS A 263 -6.05 -3.34 32.40
N ASP A 264 -5.69 -3.49 33.67
CA ASP A 264 -6.19 -4.55 34.54
C ASP A 264 -7.59 -4.24 35.11
N HIS A 265 -8.00 -2.97 35.12
CA HIS A 265 -9.33 -2.55 35.59
C HIS A 265 -10.47 -3.21 34.78
N PRO A 266 -11.43 -3.92 35.44
CA PRO A 266 -12.34 -4.84 34.75
C PRO A 266 -13.30 -4.20 33.75
N ALA A 267 -13.60 -2.89 33.85
CA ALA A 267 -14.43 -2.19 32.87
C ALA A 267 -13.67 -1.73 31.60
N VAL A 268 -12.33 -1.73 31.61
CA VAL A 268 -11.51 -1.30 30.48
C VAL A 268 -11.34 -2.45 29.48
N LYS A 269 -11.34 -2.13 28.18
CA LYS A 269 -11.07 -3.02 27.04
C LYS A 269 -9.61 -2.91 26.58
N ARG A 270 -9.05 -1.68 26.53
CA ARG A 270 -7.65 -1.39 26.20
C ARG A 270 -7.24 0.02 26.62
N VAL A 271 -5.94 0.24 26.72
CA VAL A 271 -5.30 1.55 26.81
C VAL A 271 -4.33 1.69 25.64
N THR A 272 -4.42 2.78 24.88
CA THR A 272 -3.61 3.04 23.67
C THR A 272 -3.26 4.51 23.58
N ALA A 273 -2.02 4.87 23.29
CA ALA A 273 -1.60 6.27 23.19
C ALA A 273 -2.37 7.04 22.09
N GLN A 274 -2.73 8.30 22.35
CA GLN A 274 -3.43 9.15 21.40
C GLN A 274 -2.49 9.57 20.26
N ARG A 275 -2.95 9.43 19.00
CA ARG A 275 -2.24 9.88 17.80
C ARG A 275 -2.82 11.17 17.22
N MET A 276 -1.92 12.03 16.80
CA MET A 276 -2.07 13.23 15.98
C MET A 276 -1.50 12.95 14.58
N VAL A 277 -2.04 13.59 13.55
CA VAL A 277 -1.83 13.26 12.13
C VAL A 277 -1.83 14.57 11.33
N ILE A 278 -0.69 14.96 10.76
CA ILE A 278 -0.52 16.20 9.98
C ILE A 278 -0.49 15.88 8.48
N ARG A 279 -1.44 16.47 7.75
CA ARG A 279 -1.62 16.37 6.30
C ARG A 279 -0.98 17.57 5.59
N HIS A 280 -0.49 17.44 4.36
CA HIS A 280 -0.11 18.62 3.56
C HIS A 280 -0.68 18.54 2.13
N LEU A 281 -1.45 19.56 1.75
CA LEU A 281 -2.19 19.68 0.49
C LEU A 281 -1.32 20.31 -0.60
N HIS A 282 -1.00 19.53 -1.63
CA HIS A 282 -0.14 19.97 -2.72
C HIS A 282 -0.76 19.77 -4.12
N PHE A 283 -0.17 20.45 -5.09
CA PHE A 283 -0.69 20.70 -6.43
C PHE A 283 0.25 20.03 -7.44
N VAL A 284 -0.28 19.30 -8.44
CA VAL A 284 0.56 18.65 -9.46
C VAL A 284 -0.04 18.78 -10.85
N ASN A 285 0.71 19.45 -11.71
CA ASN A 285 0.28 19.86 -13.03
C ASN A 285 0.41 18.75 -14.09
N ASP A 286 -0.49 17.76 -14.13
CA ASP A 286 -0.51 16.78 -15.24
C ASP A 286 -0.67 17.45 -16.63
N THR A 287 0.45 17.57 -17.33
CA THR A 287 0.64 17.76 -18.77
C THR A 287 2.02 17.20 -19.01
N ASP A 288 2.10 16.13 -19.78
CA ASP A 288 3.15 15.93 -20.79
C ASP A 288 2.66 14.85 -21.76
N GLU A 289 2.52 15.25 -23.02
CA GLU A 289 2.56 14.33 -24.16
C GLU A 289 4.02 14.26 -24.63
N GLU A 290 4.40 13.21 -25.37
CA GLU A 290 5.65 13.13 -26.19
C GLU A 290 7.02 12.97 -25.48
N ALA A 291 7.37 11.71 -25.26
CA ALA A 291 8.64 11.05 -25.66
C ALA A 291 9.93 11.85 -26.01
N ASN A 292 11.02 11.41 -25.34
CA ASN A 292 12.37 11.08 -25.88
C ASN A 292 13.55 12.10 -25.78
N SER A 293 14.77 11.52 -25.81
CA SER A 293 16.14 12.07 -25.90
C SER A 293 16.77 12.87 -24.72
N ASP A 294 17.71 12.19 -24.05
CA ASP A 294 19.15 12.54 -23.91
C ASP A 294 19.66 13.74 -23.06
N MET A 295 20.29 13.38 -21.93
CA MET A 295 21.69 13.69 -21.52
C MET A 295 22.15 15.09 -21.02
N TRP A 296 22.71 15.07 -19.81
CA TRP A 296 23.80 15.86 -19.15
C TRP A 296 23.97 17.37 -19.40
N ASP A 297 24.07 18.17 -18.31
CA ASP A 297 25.37 18.53 -17.69
C ASP A 297 25.21 19.40 -16.41
N ASP A 298 26.21 19.31 -15.52
CA ASP A 298 26.60 20.19 -14.39
C ASP A 298 25.56 20.86 -13.45
N ILE A 299 25.63 20.51 -12.16
CA ILE A 299 25.33 21.41 -11.04
C ILE A 299 26.53 21.44 -10.07
N LEU A 300 27.04 22.64 -9.77
CA LEU A 300 28.03 22.89 -8.73
C LEU A 300 27.37 23.42 -7.43
N PHE A 301 27.99 23.10 -6.29
CA PHE A 301 27.44 23.13 -4.94
C PHE A 301 27.39 24.52 -4.25
N ALA A 302 26.83 24.50 -3.02
CA ALA A 302 27.14 25.35 -1.85
C ALA A 302 26.45 26.73 -1.72
N ASN A 303 26.09 27.24 -0.51
CA ASN A 303 25.78 26.62 0.81
C ASN A 303 25.27 27.73 1.79
N VAL A 304 24.54 27.39 2.88
CA VAL A 304 24.59 28.05 4.24
C VAL A 304 24.12 29.56 4.32
N SER A 305 23.50 30.13 5.37
CA SER A 305 22.97 29.71 6.69
C SER A 305 21.92 30.73 7.24
N ASP A 306 21.42 30.49 8.44
CA ASP A 306 20.52 31.29 9.28
C ASP A 306 20.98 32.75 9.57
N SER A 307 20.04 33.67 9.90
CA SER A 307 19.83 34.14 11.30
C SER A 307 18.96 35.42 11.48
N GLU A 308 18.09 35.34 12.49
CA GLU A 308 17.53 36.34 13.44
C GLU A 308 17.42 37.88 13.18
N GLU A 309 16.16 38.36 13.33
CA GLU A 309 15.69 39.45 14.24
C GLU A 309 15.70 41.00 13.94
N LYS A 310 14.52 41.57 14.31
CA LYS A 310 14.23 42.85 15.03
C LYS A 310 13.89 44.22 14.33
N ILE A 311 12.58 44.50 14.27
CA ILE A 311 11.80 45.72 14.68
C ILE A 311 12.13 47.12 14.07
N VAL A 312 11.11 47.81 13.47
CA VAL A 312 10.52 49.14 13.88
C VAL A 312 9.46 49.67 12.85
N ILE A 313 8.19 49.74 13.29
CA ILE A 313 7.11 50.78 13.15
C ILE A 313 7.30 51.89 12.06
N TYR A 314 6.34 52.32 11.19
CA TYR A 314 4.92 52.72 11.41
C TYR A 314 3.96 52.64 10.17
N ASN A 315 2.83 51.93 10.35
CA ASN A 315 1.42 52.37 10.26
C ASN A 315 0.99 53.63 9.42
N ILE A 316 -0.05 53.53 8.55
CA ILE A 316 -1.33 54.31 8.60
C ILE A 316 -2.32 54.03 7.43
N THR A 317 -3.55 53.64 7.82
CA THR A 317 -4.92 53.64 7.20
C THR A 317 -5.25 54.16 5.78
N GLY A 318 -6.31 53.58 5.19
CA GLY A 318 -7.35 54.32 4.42
C GLY A 318 -7.79 53.65 3.09
N THR A 319 -8.85 52.83 3.00
CA THR A 319 -10.32 53.07 3.04
C THR A 319 -10.99 53.47 1.71
N ASP A 320 -12.22 52.96 1.53
CA ASP A 320 -13.33 53.50 0.71
C ASP A 320 -13.32 53.40 -0.83
N THR A 321 -14.46 53.24 -1.53
CA THR A 321 -15.80 52.62 -1.23
C THR A 321 -16.57 52.43 -2.56
N ARG A 322 -17.82 51.93 -2.48
CA ARG A 322 -18.95 52.09 -3.42
C ARG A 322 -19.06 51.11 -4.60
N THR A 323 -20.11 50.26 -4.76
CA THR A 323 -21.61 50.33 -4.63
C THR A 323 -22.30 50.81 -5.93
N VAL A 324 -23.51 50.39 -6.36
CA VAL A 324 -24.56 49.40 -5.90
C VAL A 324 -25.58 49.19 -7.07
N LEU A 325 -26.68 48.44 -6.83
CA LEU A 325 -27.92 48.23 -7.62
C LEU A 325 -27.97 46.88 -8.38
N ASN A 326 -28.95 45.95 -8.18
CA ASN A 326 -30.46 45.99 -8.10
C ASN A 326 -31.10 45.94 -9.51
N ASP A 327 -32.23 45.26 -9.84
CA ASP A 327 -33.17 44.29 -9.21
C ASP A 327 -33.88 43.49 -10.37
N GLY A 328 -34.79 42.50 -10.23
CA GLY A 328 -35.51 41.88 -9.09
C GLY A 328 -36.50 40.76 -9.54
N SER A 329 -37.52 40.47 -8.70
CA SER A 329 -38.93 39.99 -8.90
C SER A 329 -39.45 39.33 -10.23
N GLU A 330 -40.48 38.47 -10.28
CA GLU A 330 -41.41 37.82 -9.30
C GLU A 330 -42.27 36.69 -9.97
N LEU A 331 -42.78 35.70 -9.18
CA LEU A 331 -44.09 34.98 -9.22
C LEU A 331 -44.61 34.30 -10.56
N ASP A 332 -45.61 33.39 -10.63
CA ASP A 332 -46.55 32.75 -9.66
C ASP A 332 -47.03 31.32 -10.14
N SER A 333 -48.00 30.67 -9.47
CA SER A 333 -48.53 29.28 -9.70
C SER A 333 -49.59 29.15 -10.85
N GLU A 334 -50.32 28.04 -11.19
CA GLU A 334 -50.65 26.70 -10.63
C GLU A 334 -51.19 25.76 -11.80
N ALA A 335 -51.87 24.59 -11.76
CA ALA A 335 -52.47 23.65 -10.77
C ALA A 335 -52.77 22.22 -11.36
N VAL A 336 -53.00 21.23 -10.46
CA VAL A 336 -53.89 20.01 -10.49
C VAL A 336 -54.13 19.16 -11.77
N GLY A 337 -54.09 17.81 -11.61
CA GLY A 337 -54.78 16.83 -12.48
C GLY A 337 -54.56 15.37 -12.04
N SER A 338 -55.63 14.57 -11.91
CA SER A 338 -55.63 13.14 -11.53
C SER A 338 -56.22 12.26 -12.63
N ASP A 339 -55.96 10.94 -12.58
CA ASP A 339 -57.01 9.89 -12.62
C ASP A 339 -56.42 8.49 -12.35
N THR A 340 -57.30 7.54 -12.06
CA THR A 340 -57.03 6.16 -11.61
C THR A 340 -57.79 5.14 -12.44
N ASP A 341 -57.29 3.91 -12.57
CA ASP A 341 -58.13 2.72 -12.80
C ASP A 341 -57.43 1.45 -12.27
N GLU A 342 -58.20 0.56 -11.63
CA GLU A 342 -57.77 -0.75 -11.11
C GLU A 342 -58.63 -1.86 -11.73
N ILE A 343 -58.03 -2.95 -12.22
CA ILE A 343 -58.71 -4.25 -12.38
C ILE A 343 -57.75 -5.41 -12.03
N GLU A 344 -57.93 -5.91 -10.81
CA GLU A 344 -58.08 -7.33 -10.40
C GLU A 344 -57.37 -8.51 -11.12
N THR A 345 -56.60 -9.28 -10.30
CA THR A 345 -56.63 -10.76 -10.06
C THR A 345 -56.33 -11.78 -11.21
N ASP A 346 -55.87 -13.03 -10.98
CA ASP A 346 -55.52 -13.80 -9.75
C ASP A 346 -54.54 -14.99 -9.97
N VAL A 347 -53.93 -15.49 -8.89
CA VAL A 347 -53.61 -16.92 -8.52
C VAL A 347 -52.63 -17.82 -9.37
N ASP A 348 -51.43 -18.03 -8.78
CA ASP A 348 -50.70 -19.29 -8.42
C ASP A 348 -50.12 -20.41 -9.35
N TYR A 349 -48.93 -20.86 -8.87
CA TYR A 349 -48.34 -22.23 -8.79
C TYR A 349 -47.56 -22.92 -9.95
N GLU A 350 -46.88 -24.01 -9.57
CA GLU A 350 -45.67 -24.58 -10.19
C GLU A 350 -45.87 -25.81 -11.10
N SER A 351 -44.93 -25.99 -12.04
CA SER A 351 -44.33 -27.26 -12.50
C SER A 351 -45.21 -28.43 -13.01
N TYR A 352 -44.92 -28.94 -14.23
CA TYR A 352 -44.08 -30.15 -14.40
C TYR A 352 -43.69 -30.40 -15.88
N LEU A 353 -43.10 -31.57 -16.17
CA LEU A 353 -42.45 -31.95 -17.43
C LEU A 353 -43.29 -32.87 -18.36
N SER A 354 -43.04 -32.70 -19.67
CA SER A 354 -42.95 -33.74 -20.73
C SER A 354 -44.17 -34.55 -21.21
N GLU A 355 -44.43 -34.44 -22.53
CA GLU A 355 -44.99 -35.47 -23.43
C GLU A 355 -44.35 -35.33 -24.84
N ILE A 356 -44.49 -36.24 -25.82
CA ILE A 356 -44.08 -37.66 -25.87
C ILE A 356 -44.07 -38.18 -27.34
N ASN A 357 -43.03 -38.97 -27.72
CA ASN A 357 -42.93 -39.91 -28.87
C ASN A 357 -43.20 -39.46 -30.33
N SER A 358 -42.66 -40.12 -31.39
CA SER A 358 -41.85 -41.36 -31.57
C SER A 358 -40.80 -41.11 -32.72
N ASN A 359 -40.10 -41.99 -33.47
CA ASN A 359 -40.16 -43.39 -33.97
C ASN A 359 -38.71 -43.74 -34.50
N LYS A 360 -38.21 -44.97 -34.75
CA LYS A 360 -38.55 -46.37 -34.37
C LYS A 360 -37.40 -47.34 -34.78
N ILE A 361 -37.30 -48.50 -34.11
CA ILE A 361 -37.13 -49.92 -34.61
C ILE A 361 -36.33 -50.16 -35.92
N GLU A 362 -35.35 -51.10 -36.04
CA GLU A 362 -34.67 -52.01 -35.07
C GLU A 362 -33.55 -52.89 -35.75
N VAL A 363 -32.99 -53.87 -35.00
CA VAL A 363 -32.21 -55.08 -35.41
C VAL A 363 -30.68 -54.97 -35.55
N ASN A 364 -29.98 -56.05 -35.12
CA ASN A 364 -28.51 -56.18 -34.94
C ASN A 364 -28.09 -57.68 -34.98
N PRO A 365 -26.97 -58.06 -35.65
CA PRO A 365 -26.23 -59.27 -35.25
C PRO A 365 -24.69 -59.15 -35.15
N LYS A 366 -24.11 -60.12 -34.45
CA LYS A 366 -22.73 -60.23 -33.91
C LYS A 366 -21.59 -60.45 -34.92
N LYS A 367 -20.36 -60.11 -34.45
CA LYS A 367 -19.13 -60.96 -34.35
C LYS A 367 -17.95 -60.81 -35.35
N ASP A 368 -16.77 -61.09 -34.78
CA ASP A 368 -15.48 -61.56 -35.35
C ASP A 368 -14.51 -60.54 -36.03
N ALA A 369 -13.24 -60.98 -36.20
CA ALA A 369 -12.02 -60.19 -36.52
C ALA A 369 -11.05 -61.06 -37.37
N PRO A 370 -9.71 -60.83 -37.47
CA PRO A 370 -8.90 -59.62 -37.68
C PRO A 370 -8.06 -59.66 -39.00
N CYS A 371 -7.30 -58.62 -39.33
CA CYS A 371 -6.09 -58.63 -40.21
C CYS A 371 -5.14 -57.48 -39.77
N SER A 372 -3.80 -57.51 -39.72
CA SER A 372 -2.70 -58.40 -40.16
C SER A 372 -2.06 -58.16 -41.54
N GLY A 373 -1.11 -57.22 -41.61
CA GLY A 373 -0.15 -57.03 -42.72
C GLY A 373 -0.70 -56.29 -43.97
N SER A 374 0.09 -55.56 -44.76
CA SER A 374 1.54 -55.22 -44.69
C SER A 374 1.76 -53.71 -44.88
N ASP A 375 3.03 -53.28 -44.88
CA ASP A 375 3.50 -51.99 -45.42
C ASP A 375 3.19 -50.71 -44.61
N CYS A 376 3.61 -50.71 -43.33
CA CYS A 376 3.88 -49.50 -42.55
C CYS A 376 5.36 -49.42 -42.15
N ALA A 377 6.18 -48.75 -42.96
CA ALA A 377 7.60 -48.45 -42.74
C ALA A 377 8.03 -47.36 -43.74
N GLN A 378 8.91 -46.39 -43.45
CA GLN A 378 9.48 -45.88 -42.19
C GLN A 378 10.10 -44.49 -42.47
N ALA A 379 10.68 -43.84 -41.45
CA ALA A 379 11.38 -42.54 -41.48
C ALA A 379 10.48 -41.30 -41.74
N GLU A 380 10.62 -40.13 -41.09
CA GLU A 380 11.79 -39.42 -40.52
C GLU A 380 12.72 -38.85 -41.62
N GLU A 381 13.31 -37.66 -41.50
CA GLU A 381 13.44 -36.73 -40.37
C GLU A 381 13.62 -35.26 -40.85
N ASN A 382 13.53 -34.29 -39.92
CA ASN A 382 14.16 -32.95 -39.91
C ASN A 382 14.13 -32.00 -41.15
N GLY A 383 13.62 -30.78 -40.95
CA GLY A 383 13.83 -29.63 -41.85
C GLY A 383 13.14 -28.35 -41.35
N SER A 384 13.87 -27.24 -41.19
CA SER A 384 13.43 -26.02 -40.48
C SER A 384 13.44 -24.74 -41.34
N TRP A 385 12.77 -23.68 -40.83
CA TRP A 385 12.77 -22.28 -41.34
C TRP A 385 12.06 -22.04 -42.71
N PRO A 386 11.94 -20.78 -43.18
CA PRO A 386 11.31 -19.62 -42.51
C PRO A 386 10.23 -18.92 -43.38
N ALA A 387 9.68 -17.80 -42.90
CA ALA A 387 8.59 -17.06 -43.54
C ALA A 387 8.99 -16.16 -44.74
N SER A 388 8.09 -15.99 -45.72
CA SER A 388 7.96 -14.76 -46.54
C SER A 388 6.60 -14.69 -47.29
N ARG A 389 6.37 -13.61 -48.07
CA ARG A 389 5.08 -13.16 -48.67
C ARG A 389 5.14 -13.20 -50.22
N PRO A 390 4.26 -12.53 -51.01
CA PRO A 390 2.77 -12.56 -51.15
C PRO A 390 2.31 -12.79 -52.64
N LEU A 391 0.99 -12.72 -52.96
CA LEU A 391 0.40 -11.81 -53.99
C LEU A 391 -1.15 -11.92 -54.15
N ARG A 392 -1.75 -11.22 -55.15
CA ARG A 392 -3.19 -10.81 -55.24
C ARG A 392 -3.94 -11.31 -56.50
N ARG A 393 -5.27 -11.55 -56.40
CA ARG A 393 -6.42 -11.03 -57.23
C ARG A 393 -7.67 -11.97 -57.18
N SER A 394 -8.91 -11.61 -57.59
CA SER A 394 -9.79 -10.46 -57.22
C SER A 394 -11.17 -10.46 -57.96
N SER A 395 -12.31 -10.60 -57.25
CA SER A 395 -13.70 -10.25 -57.67
C SER A 395 -14.65 -10.38 -56.45
N LEU A 396 -15.46 -9.39 -56.01
CA LEU A 396 -16.70 -8.80 -56.58
C LEU A 396 -17.87 -9.80 -56.64
N THR A 397 -19.09 -9.57 -56.08
CA THR A 397 -19.73 -8.33 -55.54
C THR A 397 -20.86 -8.58 -54.51
N LEU A 398 -21.03 -7.61 -53.58
CA LEU A 398 -22.24 -7.18 -52.81
C LEU A 398 -23.09 -8.18 -51.98
N GLY A 399 -23.27 -7.87 -50.68
CA GLY A 399 -24.32 -8.43 -49.81
C GLY A 399 -24.13 -8.16 -48.30
N THR A 400 -24.63 -7.02 -47.79
CA THR A 400 -24.84 -6.67 -46.36
C THR A 400 -23.80 -7.13 -45.30
N ALA A 401 -22.91 -6.21 -44.87
CA ALA A 401 -22.14 -6.35 -43.62
C ALA A 401 -21.70 -4.99 -43.05
N PHE A 402 -21.93 -4.75 -41.75
CA PHE A 402 -21.38 -3.70 -40.88
C PHE A 402 -21.75 -4.06 -39.43
N TRP A 403 -20.89 -4.07 -38.41
CA TRP A 403 -19.53 -3.51 -38.27
C TRP A 403 -18.53 -4.50 -37.65
N GLN A 404 -17.31 -4.55 -38.19
CA GLN A 404 -16.08 -4.93 -37.47
C GLN A 404 -14.84 -4.35 -38.18
N THR A 405 -13.69 -4.38 -37.49
CA THR A 405 -12.34 -3.93 -37.93
C THR A 405 -12.08 -2.42 -37.97
N THR A 406 -10.80 -2.06 -37.98
CA THR A 406 -10.28 -0.82 -37.36
C THR A 406 -9.20 -0.11 -38.17
N GLY A 407 -9.08 1.20 -37.96
CA GLY A 407 -7.81 1.93 -37.99
C GLY A 407 -7.25 2.42 -39.33
N ARG A 408 -7.41 3.72 -39.59
CA ARG A 408 -6.29 4.60 -40.04
C ARG A 408 -6.62 6.08 -39.86
N HIS A 409 -5.60 6.88 -39.55
CA HIS A 409 -5.76 8.32 -39.29
C HIS A 409 -6.14 9.10 -40.54
N SER A 410 -7.07 10.06 -40.38
CA SER A 410 -7.09 11.29 -41.16
C SER A 410 -7.65 12.43 -40.31
N SER A 411 -7.26 13.66 -40.64
CA SER A 411 -7.39 14.85 -39.80
C SER A 411 -8.84 15.29 -39.53
N ARG A 412 -9.16 15.58 -38.26
CA ARG A 412 -9.87 16.80 -37.85
C ARG A 412 -9.72 17.10 -36.34
N ARG A 413 -8.65 17.80 -35.97
CA ARG A 413 -8.61 18.62 -34.74
C ARG A 413 -9.70 19.70 -34.86
N LEU A 414 -10.92 19.45 -34.35
CA LEU A 414 -11.90 20.48 -33.96
C LEU A 414 -13.16 19.94 -33.24
N LEU A 415 -13.08 18.82 -32.52
CA LEU A 415 -14.02 18.57 -31.42
C LEU A 415 -13.50 19.29 -30.18
N ARG A 416 -13.96 20.53 -30.01
CA ARG A 416 -13.82 21.31 -28.77
C ARG A 416 -14.41 20.47 -27.64
N THR A 417 -13.59 20.07 -26.67
CA THR A 417 -14.00 19.20 -25.57
C THR A 417 -15.13 19.84 -24.78
N ILE A 418 -16.36 19.35 -24.98
CA ILE A 418 -17.48 19.62 -24.08
C ILE A 418 -17.08 19.02 -22.73
N PRO A 419 -17.06 19.80 -21.63
CA PRO A 419 -16.77 19.26 -20.30
C PRO A 419 -17.74 18.12 -20.00
N ARG A 420 -17.24 16.88 -20.00
CA ARG A 420 -18.05 15.70 -19.72
C ARG A 420 -18.32 15.65 -18.23
N GLN A 421 -19.48 16.16 -17.84
CA GLN A 421 -19.92 16.12 -16.46
C GLN A 421 -20.03 14.66 -16.00
N ILE A 422 -19.40 14.36 -14.87
CA ILE A 422 -19.19 12.99 -14.40
C ILE A 422 -20.51 12.24 -14.14
N THR A 423 -21.52 12.96 -13.65
CA THR A 423 -22.87 12.45 -13.39
C THR A 423 -23.55 11.94 -14.66
N SER A 424 -23.62 12.74 -15.72
CA SER A 424 -24.14 12.33 -17.03
C SER A 424 -23.29 11.23 -17.68
N THR A 425 -21.97 11.25 -17.42
CA THR A 425 -21.05 10.21 -17.93
C THR A 425 -21.22 8.86 -17.21
N LEU A 426 -21.84 8.86 -16.03
CA LEU A 426 -22.28 7.67 -15.27
C LEU A 426 -23.81 7.54 -15.24
N GLN A 427 -24.54 8.24 -16.12
CA GLN A 427 -25.98 8.13 -16.34
C GLN A 427 -26.87 8.44 -15.12
N ALA A 428 -26.43 9.31 -14.21
CA ALA A 428 -27.22 9.73 -13.04
C ALA A 428 -28.52 10.47 -13.42
N ASP A 429 -28.54 11.11 -14.58
CA ASP A 429 -29.71 11.75 -15.19
C ASP A 429 -30.87 10.77 -15.44
N VAL A 430 -30.58 9.48 -15.67
CA VAL A 430 -31.62 8.45 -15.76
C VAL A 430 -32.34 8.28 -14.42
N LEU A 431 -31.60 8.22 -13.31
CA LEU A 431 -32.21 8.11 -11.97
C LEU A 431 -32.92 9.41 -11.55
N TRP A 432 -32.34 10.57 -11.86
CA TRP A 432 -33.02 11.87 -11.62
C TRP A 432 -34.35 11.97 -12.38
N SER A 433 -34.44 11.43 -13.61
CA SER A 433 -35.70 11.37 -14.37
C SER A 433 -36.77 10.48 -13.74
N MET A 434 -36.37 9.56 -12.86
CA MET A 434 -37.25 8.71 -12.05
C MET A 434 -37.60 9.34 -10.68
N GLY A 435 -37.23 10.60 -10.44
CA GLY A 435 -37.42 11.30 -9.15
C GLY A 435 -36.43 10.90 -8.06
N ILE A 436 -35.44 10.06 -8.38
CA ILE A 436 -34.43 9.57 -7.43
C ILE A 436 -33.28 10.59 -7.41
N THR A 437 -33.18 11.43 -6.37
CA THR A 437 -32.22 12.57 -6.33
C THR A 437 -31.34 12.63 -5.08
N GLY A 438 -31.33 11.60 -4.24
CA GLY A 438 -30.65 11.58 -2.93
C GLY A 438 -31.57 11.92 -1.75
N ALA A 439 -32.80 12.37 -2.02
CA ALA A 439 -33.77 12.75 -0.98
C ALA A 439 -33.99 11.64 0.06
N GLY A 440 -34.00 12.03 1.34
CA GLY A 440 -34.21 11.12 2.48
C GLY A 440 -32.95 10.36 2.95
N VAL A 441 -31.80 10.51 2.27
CA VAL A 441 -30.53 9.89 2.68
C VAL A 441 -29.62 10.92 3.34
N ARG A 442 -29.02 10.57 4.48
CA ARG A 442 -28.03 11.38 5.22
C ARG A 442 -26.63 10.91 4.89
N VAL A 443 -25.77 11.86 4.48
CA VAL A 443 -24.39 11.58 4.08
C VAL A 443 -23.43 12.33 4.96
N ALA A 444 -22.52 11.62 5.63
CA ALA A 444 -21.40 12.24 6.31
C ALA A 444 -20.18 12.38 5.40
N VAL A 445 -19.56 13.56 5.45
CA VAL A 445 -18.27 13.86 4.81
C VAL A 445 -17.25 14.20 5.90
N PHE A 446 -16.29 13.30 6.12
CA PHE A 446 -15.22 13.43 7.11
C PHE A 446 -13.97 14.01 6.43
N ASP A 447 -13.76 15.33 6.52
CA ASP A 447 -12.67 16.01 5.80
C ASP A 447 -12.30 17.38 6.42
N THR A 448 -11.84 18.34 5.61
CA THR A 448 -11.60 19.74 5.97
C THR A 448 -12.87 20.58 6.17
N GLY A 449 -14.06 19.98 6.13
CA GLY A 449 -15.34 20.68 6.33
C GLY A 449 -16.00 21.18 5.02
N LEU A 450 -16.75 22.28 5.09
CA LEU A 450 -17.47 22.88 3.95
C LEU A 450 -17.49 24.41 4.04
N SER A 451 -17.37 25.11 2.91
CA SER A 451 -17.52 26.57 2.81
C SER A 451 -18.92 27.07 3.20
N LYS A 452 -18.99 28.11 4.04
CA LYS A 452 -20.19 28.55 4.79
C LYS A 452 -21.33 29.12 3.97
N SER A 453 -21.04 29.76 2.85
CA SER A 453 -22.02 30.46 2.02
C SER A 453 -21.94 30.02 0.56
N HIS A 454 -21.64 28.75 0.34
CA HIS A 454 -21.31 28.22 -0.97
C HIS A 454 -22.57 27.87 -1.80
N PRO A 455 -22.80 28.50 -2.97
CA PRO A 455 -24.10 28.53 -3.66
C PRO A 455 -24.56 27.17 -4.23
N HIS A 456 -23.69 26.16 -4.31
CA HIS A 456 -24.09 24.84 -4.77
C HIS A 456 -24.79 23.98 -3.71
N PHE A 457 -24.81 24.34 -2.42
CA PHE A 457 -25.33 23.44 -1.37
C PHE A 457 -26.63 24.00 -0.78
N LYS A 458 -27.70 23.19 -0.86
CA LYS A 458 -29.05 23.57 -0.38
C LYS A 458 -29.42 22.90 0.94
N ARG A 459 -29.02 21.64 1.14
CA ARG A 459 -29.45 20.76 2.23
C ARG A 459 -28.31 20.41 3.18
N ILE A 460 -27.58 21.43 3.64
CA ILE A 460 -26.62 21.28 4.74
C ILE A 460 -27.45 21.09 6.01
N LYS A 461 -27.58 19.86 6.48
CA LYS A 461 -28.30 19.54 7.72
C LYS A 461 -27.47 19.92 8.94
N GLU A 462 -26.15 19.70 8.84
CA GLU A 462 -25.23 19.90 9.94
C GLU A 462 -23.82 20.25 9.44
N ARG A 463 -23.14 21.15 10.16
CA ARG A 463 -21.70 21.41 10.05
C ARG A 463 -21.13 21.42 11.46
N THR A 464 -20.38 20.39 11.79
CA THR A 464 -19.79 20.19 13.12
C THR A 464 -18.29 19.97 12.97
N ASN A 465 -17.53 20.41 13.97
CA ASN A 465 -16.09 20.45 13.94
C ASN A 465 -15.55 19.79 15.21
N TRP A 466 -14.72 18.75 15.02
CA TRP A 466 -14.03 18.04 16.09
C TRP A 466 -12.64 18.60 16.34
N THR A 467 -12.20 19.58 15.54
CA THR A 467 -10.88 20.19 15.67
C THR A 467 -10.90 21.40 16.60
N ASN A 468 -9.81 21.65 17.32
CA ASN A 468 -9.73 22.75 18.30
C ASN A 468 -9.77 24.18 17.69
N GLU A 469 -9.86 24.32 16.36
CA GLU A 469 -10.01 25.62 15.70
C GLU A 469 -11.45 26.14 15.79
N LYS A 470 -11.64 27.42 16.10
CA LYS A 470 -12.98 28.03 16.24
C LYS A 470 -13.61 28.40 14.89
N THR A 471 -13.69 27.45 13.97
CA THR A 471 -14.31 27.59 12.64
C THR A 471 -15.00 26.31 12.15
N LEU A 472 -16.11 26.47 11.44
CA LEU A 472 -16.77 25.39 10.67
C LEU A 472 -16.38 25.43 9.18
N ASP A 473 -15.55 26.41 8.80
CA ASP A 473 -15.28 26.80 7.43
C ASP A 473 -14.08 26.08 6.83
N ASP A 474 -14.19 25.73 5.55
CA ASP A 474 -13.20 24.94 4.84
C ASP A 474 -12.11 25.83 4.23
N GLY A 475 -11.10 26.18 5.04
CA GLY A 475 -9.94 26.99 4.61
C GLY A 475 -8.99 26.29 3.61
N LEU A 476 -9.32 25.09 3.16
CA LEU A 476 -8.50 24.22 2.29
C LEU A 476 -9.26 23.78 1.03
N GLY A 477 -10.59 23.80 1.10
CA GLY A 477 -11.53 23.52 0.02
C GLY A 477 -11.73 22.04 -0.31
N HIS A 478 -10.99 21.11 0.31
CA HIS A 478 -11.05 19.70 -0.10
C HIS A 478 -12.40 19.07 0.25
N GLY A 479 -12.86 19.19 1.49
CA GLY A 479 -14.20 18.77 1.88
C GLY A 479 -15.30 19.45 1.07
N THR A 480 -15.12 20.72 0.68
CA THR A 480 -16.01 21.45 -0.24
C THR A 480 -16.06 20.81 -1.64
N PHE A 481 -14.93 20.33 -2.17
CA PHE A 481 -14.91 19.58 -3.43
C PHE A 481 -15.59 18.22 -3.29
N VAL A 482 -15.25 17.45 -2.24
CA VAL A 482 -15.78 16.12 -1.93
C VAL A 482 -17.31 16.14 -1.77
N ALA A 483 -17.82 17.01 -0.90
CA ALA A 483 -19.25 17.26 -0.75
C ALA A 483 -19.88 17.76 -2.06
N GLY A 484 -19.13 18.50 -2.88
CA GLY A 484 -19.54 18.95 -4.21
C GLY A 484 -19.84 17.80 -5.16
N VAL A 485 -18.92 16.84 -5.29
CA VAL A 485 -19.12 15.63 -6.11
C VAL A 485 -20.29 14.79 -5.60
N ILE A 486 -20.52 14.76 -4.29
CA ILE A 486 -21.66 14.04 -3.68
C ILE A 486 -23.00 14.74 -3.96
N ALA A 487 -23.17 16.01 -3.58
CA ALA A 487 -24.49 16.66 -3.49
C ALA A 487 -24.54 18.14 -3.95
N SER A 488 -23.66 18.57 -4.86
CA SER A 488 -23.76 19.89 -5.48
C SER A 488 -25.04 20.05 -6.32
N SER A 489 -25.78 21.14 -6.09
CA SER A 489 -26.84 21.70 -6.95
C SER A 489 -26.32 22.68 -8.02
N GLY A 490 -25.00 22.85 -8.17
CA GLY A 490 -24.39 23.78 -9.12
C GLY A 490 -24.48 23.29 -10.57
N LYS A 491 -25.10 24.08 -11.47
CA LYS A 491 -25.38 23.67 -12.87
C LYS A 491 -24.16 23.20 -13.67
N THR A 492 -22.96 23.68 -13.36
CA THR A 492 -21.70 23.35 -14.07
C THR A 492 -20.85 22.28 -13.36
N CYS A 493 -21.25 21.80 -12.19
CA CYS A 493 -20.65 20.67 -11.50
C CYS A 493 -21.67 20.09 -10.50
N LEU A 494 -22.79 19.58 -11.02
CA LEU A 494 -23.82 18.92 -10.22
C LEU A 494 -23.25 17.63 -9.65
N GLY A 495 -23.49 17.38 -8.36
CA GLY A 495 -23.17 16.12 -7.70
C GLY A 495 -24.22 15.05 -8.02
N PHE A 496 -23.97 13.81 -7.59
CA PHE A 496 -24.88 12.69 -7.85
C PHE A 496 -26.21 12.80 -7.12
N ALA A 497 -26.20 13.26 -5.87
CA ALA A 497 -27.32 13.23 -4.95
C ALA A 497 -27.67 14.64 -4.41
N PRO A 498 -28.10 15.59 -5.27
CA PRO A 498 -28.27 17.00 -4.91
C PRO A 498 -29.34 17.29 -3.84
N ASP A 499 -30.21 16.31 -3.53
CA ASP A 499 -31.25 16.42 -2.50
C ASP A 499 -30.98 15.61 -1.21
N ALA A 500 -29.77 15.05 -1.06
CA ALA A 500 -29.34 14.39 0.17
C ALA A 500 -29.12 15.37 1.33
N GLU A 501 -29.28 14.89 2.57
CA GLU A 501 -28.95 15.66 3.77
C GLU A 501 -27.44 15.56 4.06
N LEU A 502 -26.72 16.67 3.92
CA LEU A 502 -25.29 16.73 4.19
C LEU A 502 -25.00 16.95 5.69
N HIS A 503 -24.29 16.00 6.28
CA HIS A 503 -23.61 16.12 7.56
C HIS A 503 -22.12 16.33 7.30
N ILE A 504 -21.61 17.53 7.55
CA ILE A 504 -20.23 17.89 7.25
C ILE A 504 -19.43 17.85 8.55
N TYR A 505 -18.54 16.88 8.65
CA TYR A 505 -17.73 16.67 9.85
C TYR A 505 -16.28 17.08 9.58
N ARG A 506 -15.91 18.24 10.12
CA ARG A 506 -14.54 18.75 10.03
C ARG A 506 -13.68 18.03 11.07
N VAL A 507 -12.73 17.25 10.57
CA VAL A 507 -11.76 16.48 11.36
C VAL A 507 -10.30 16.88 11.07
N PHE A 508 -10.05 17.68 10.03
CA PHE A 508 -8.74 18.30 9.77
C PHE A 508 -8.75 19.81 10.01
N THR A 509 -7.75 20.34 10.72
CA THR A 509 -7.52 21.78 10.89
C THR A 509 -7.07 22.46 9.59
N ASN A 510 -6.92 23.78 9.57
CA ASN A 510 -6.30 24.48 8.42
C ASN A 510 -4.78 24.25 8.37
N ASN A 511 -4.17 24.02 9.53
CA ASN A 511 -2.83 23.42 9.64
C ASN A 511 -2.84 21.91 9.36
N GLN A 512 -3.99 21.35 8.92
CA GLN A 512 -4.17 19.98 8.43
C GLN A 512 -3.86 18.88 9.43
N VAL A 513 -3.82 19.24 10.71
CA VAL A 513 -3.75 18.33 11.87
C VAL A 513 -5.11 17.67 12.09
N SER A 514 -5.12 16.38 12.41
CA SER A 514 -6.25 15.57 12.88
C SER A 514 -5.77 14.64 13.99
N TYR A 515 -6.65 14.10 14.83
CA TYR A 515 -6.30 13.11 15.86
C TYR A 515 -7.18 11.86 15.74
N THR A 516 -6.69 10.68 16.16
CA THR A 516 -7.50 9.44 16.13
C THR A 516 -8.77 9.59 16.98
N SER A 517 -8.68 10.21 18.15
CA SER A 517 -9.83 10.50 19.02
C SER A 517 -10.92 11.35 18.36
N TRP A 518 -10.55 12.32 17.50
CA TRP A 518 -11.50 13.10 16.72
C TRP A 518 -12.28 12.24 15.72
N PHE A 519 -11.65 11.20 15.14
CA PHE A 519 -12.36 10.21 14.32
C PHE A 519 -13.28 9.33 15.17
N LEU A 520 -12.83 8.86 16.34
CA LEU A 520 -13.66 8.03 17.24
C LEU A 520 -14.92 8.77 17.70
N ASP A 521 -14.80 10.03 18.13
CA ASP A 521 -15.96 10.86 18.49
C ASP A 521 -16.87 11.14 17.28
N ALA A 522 -16.30 11.50 16.13
CA ALA A 522 -17.09 11.76 14.93
C ALA A 522 -17.81 10.49 14.41
N PHE A 523 -17.22 9.30 14.57
CA PHE A 523 -17.86 8.02 14.27
C PHE A 523 -18.97 7.67 15.27
N ASN A 524 -18.73 7.81 16.58
CA ASN A 524 -19.77 7.65 17.61
C ASN A 524 -20.97 8.59 17.35
N TYR A 525 -20.68 9.83 16.95
CA TYR A 525 -21.70 10.81 16.58
C TYR A 525 -22.42 10.48 15.27
N ALA A 526 -21.72 9.96 14.26
CA ALA A 526 -22.33 9.48 13.01
C ALA A 526 -23.33 8.33 13.25
N ILE A 527 -22.96 7.38 14.13
CA ILE A 527 -23.81 6.28 14.58
C ILE A 527 -25.05 6.82 15.32
N LEU A 528 -24.86 7.78 16.24
CA LEU A 528 -25.96 8.42 16.98
C LEU A 528 -26.94 9.19 16.08
N LYS A 529 -26.44 9.93 15.08
CA LYS A 529 -27.28 10.56 14.04
C LYS A 529 -27.86 9.56 13.04
N LYS A 530 -27.45 8.29 13.13
CA LYS A 530 -27.81 7.17 12.24
C LYS A 530 -27.52 7.48 10.77
N VAL A 531 -26.37 8.10 10.48
CA VAL A 531 -25.93 8.45 9.12
C VAL A 531 -26.00 7.23 8.20
N ASP A 532 -26.54 7.39 6.99
CA ASP A 532 -26.77 6.27 6.07
C ASP A 532 -25.50 5.95 5.25
N VAL A 533 -24.76 6.97 4.83
CA VAL A 533 -23.55 6.85 3.99
C VAL A 533 -22.42 7.71 4.56
N LEU A 534 -21.21 7.16 4.65
CA LEU A 534 -20.02 7.87 5.12
C LEU A 534 -18.93 7.83 4.04
N ASN A 535 -18.55 9.01 3.54
CA ASN A 535 -17.40 9.17 2.66
C ASN A 535 -16.15 9.54 3.47
N LEU A 536 -15.15 8.66 3.45
CA LEU A 536 -13.84 8.89 4.06
C LEU A 536 -12.75 8.87 2.97
N SER A 537 -12.50 10.02 2.35
CA SER A 537 -11.51 10.18 1.27
C SER A 537 -10.05 10.27 1.77
N ILE A 538 -9.77 9.48 2.80
CA ILE A 538 -8.51 9.35 3.52
C ILE A 538 -8.20 7.85 3.67
N GLY A 539 -6.93 7.49 3.69
CA GLY A 539 -6.44 6.24 4.25
C GLY A 539 -4.91 6.26 4.44
N GLY A 540 -4.33 5.30 5.16
CA GLY A 540 -2.88 5.14 5.27
C GLY A 540 -2.48 3.74 5.72
N PRO A 541 -1.23 3.49 6.10
CA PRO A 541 -0.75 2.15 6.49
C PRO A 541 -1.30 1.63 7.84
N ASP A 542 -2.29 2.31 8.42
CA ASP A 542 -2.55 2.31 9.86
C ASP A 542 -3.58 1.25 10.29
N PHE A 543 -3.54 0.07 9.68
CA PHE A 543 -4.40 -1.06 10.05
C PHE A 543 -4.12 -1.60 11.46
N MET A 544 -3.03 -1.15 12.10
CA MET A 544 -2.66 -1.44 13.48
C MET A 544 -3.17 -0.37 14.49
N ASP A 545 -3.82 0.71 14.04
CA ASP A 545 -4.67 1.55 14.91
C ASP A 545 -5.97 0.78 15.21
N HIS A 546 -5.86 -0.22 16.09
CA HIS A 546 -7.00 -1.04 16.52
C HIS A 546 -8.16 -0.20 17.11
N PRO A 547 -7.95 0.94 17.81
CA PRO A 547 -9.02 1.89 18.10
C PRO A 547 -9.81 2.32 16.86
N PHE A 548 -9.13 2.77 15.80
CA PHE A 548 -9.76 3.18 14.54
C PHE A 548 -10.43 2.01 13.79
N VAL A 549 -9.73 0.87 13.64
CA VAL A 549 -10.23 -0.28 12.87
C VAL A 549 -11.44 -0.94 13.56
N ASP A 550 -11.42 -1.13 14.88
CA ASP A 550 -12.59 -1.58 15.64
C ASP A 550 -13.81 -0.68 15.40
N LYS A 551 -13.58 0.65 15.41
CA LYS A 551 -14.66 1.63 15.25
C LYS A 551 -15.20 1.68 13.81
N VAL A 552 -14.37 1.34 12.81
CA VAL A 552 -14.83 1.13 11.42
C VAL A 552 -15.72 -0.13 11.31
N TRP A 553 -15.36 -1.23 11.96
CA TRP A 553 -16.21 -2.42 12.03
C TRP A 553 -17.52 -2.15 12.78
N GLU A 554 -17.48 -1.42 13.90
CA GLU A 554 -18.68 -1.04 14.65
C GLU A 554 -19.58 -0.07 13.86
N LEU A 555 -19.00 0.92 13.17
CA LEU A 555 -19.74 1.87 12.35
C LEU A 555 -20.46 1.17 11.19
N THR A 556 -19.78 0.25 10.50
CA THR A 556 -20.44 -0.57 9.48
C THR A 556 -21.48 -1.52 10.11
N ALA A 557 -21.23 -2.12 11.27
CA ALA A 557 -22.21 -2.94 12.01
C ALA A 557 -23.51 -2.17 12.31
N ASN A 558 -23.40 -0.87 12.63
CA ASN A 558 -24.52 0.06 12.78
C ASN A 558 -25.18 0.49 11.44
N ARG A 559 -25.00 -0.32 10.38
CA ARG A 559 -25.53 -0.17 9.02
C ARG A 559 -25.03 1.03 8.21
N VAL A 560 -24.04 1.79 8.70
CA VAL A 560 -23.47 2.93 7.96
C VAL A 560 -22.67 2.43 6.76
N ILE A 561 -23.00 2.87 5.54
CA ILE A 561 -22.32 2.43 4.33
C ILE A 561 -21.04 3.26 4.13
N MET A 562 -19.88 2.65 4.37
CA MET A 562 -18.59 3.33 4.32
C MET A 562 -17.90 3.19 2.95
N VAL A 563 -17.50 4.32 2.38
CA VAL A 563 -16.78 4.42 1.10
C VAL A 563 -15.45 5.14 1.31
N SER A 564 -14.35 4.58 0.81
CA SER A 564 -13.00 5.13 1.03
C SER A 564 -12.08 4.99 -0.18
N ALA A 565 -11.03 5.82 -0.20
CA ALA A 565 -10.11 5.99 -1.31
C ALA A 565 -8.92 5.02 -1.21
N ILE A 566 -8.72 4.17 -2.21
CA ILE A 566 -7.80 3.02 -2.09
C ILE A 566 -6.30 3.37 -1.92
N GLY A 567 -5.89 4.56 -2.34
CA GLY A 567 -4.49 5.03 -2.28
C GLY A 567 -4.07 5.79 -3.54
N ASN A 568 -2.95 6.49 -3.47
CA ASN A 568 -2.39 7.30 -4.57
C ASN A 568 -0.97 6.83 -4.96
N ASP A 569 -0.64 5.59 -4.60
CA ASP A 569 0.71 5.09 -4.40
C ASP A 569 1.12 4.10 -5.54
N GLY A 570 0.30 3.99 -6.59
CA GLY A 570 0.64 3.27 -7.83
C GLY A 570 1.61 4.04 -8.76
N PRO A 571 2.05 3.45 -9.90
CA PRO A 571 1.45 2.30 -10.58
C PRO A 571 2.13 0.92 -10.41
N LEU A 572 3.19 0.74 -9.63
CA LEU A 572 3.65 -0.63 -9.33
C LEU A 572 2.76 -1.28 -8.26
N TYR A 573 2.99 -2.57 -8.06
CA TYR A 573 2.41 -3.36 -6.98
C TYR A 573 3.32 -3.24 -5.73
N GLY A 574 3.93 -2.06 -5.53
CA GLY A 574 5.00 -1.80 -4.56
C GLY A 574 5.78 -0.47 -4.77
N TYR A 575 5.15 0.55 -5.37
CA TYR A 575 5.77 1.85 -5.77
C TYR A 575 6.89 1.78 -6.85
N VAL A 576 7.26 2.93 -7.46
CA VAL A 576 8.00 3.08 -8.73
C VAL A 576 8.96 4.26 -8.71
N ASN A 577 10.16 4.14 -9.31
CA ASN A 577 10.65 5.23 -10.18
C ASN A 577 11.44 4.81 -11.43
N ARG A 578 10.76 4.23 -12.44
CA ARG A 578 11.31 4.14 -13.82
C ARG A 578 11.38 5.53 -14.49
N ASN A 579 12.42 6.27 -14.14
CA ASN A 579 13.17 7.27 -14.93
C ASN A 579 14.10 8.00 -13.94
N GLY A 580 15.39 8.14 -14.26
CA GLY A 580 16.41 8.79 -13.40
C GLY A 580 16.28 10.32 -13.27
N LEU A 581 15.07 10.86 -13.24
CA LEU A 581 14.76 12.27 -12.99
C LEU A 581 13.95 12.34 -11.69
N THR A 582 14.43 13.10 -10.72
CA THR A 582 13.93 13.11 -9.33
C THR A 582 12.51 13.69 -9.18
N VAL A 583 11.51 12.85 -9.44
CA VAL A 583 10.13 13.10 -9.01
C VAL A 583 10.05 12.82 -7.50
N ASP A 584 9.99 13.89 -6.70
CA ASP A 584 9.86 13.80 -5.24
C ASP A 584 8.46 13.27 -4.86
N VAL A 585 8.37 11.96 -4.59
CA VAL A 585 7.22 11.32 -3.97
C VAL A 585 7.70 10.66 -2.68
N ARG A 586 7.51 11.35 -1.55
CA ARG A 586 7.72 10.78 -0.21
C ARG A 586 6.62 9.77 0.11
N MET A 587 6.84 8.55 -0.38
CA MET A 587 6.11 7.34 -0.03
C MET A 587 6.26 7.00 1.46
N LEU A 588 5.25 6.36 2.02
CA LEU A 588 5.20 5.77 3.37
C LEU A 588 3.93 4.90 3.44
N SER A 589 3.81 3.92 2.54
CA SER A 589 2.67 2.98 2.53
C SER A 589 2.94 1.82 1.57
N GLY A 590 2.52 0.62 1.96
CA GLY A 590 2.16 -0.40 0.97
C GLY A 590 1.00 0.13 0.13
N THR A 591 0.91 -0.28 -1.14
CA THR A 591 0.03 0.37 -2.13
C THR A 591 -1.39 0.65 -1.62
N LEU A 592 -2.04 -0.32 -0.98
CA LEU A 592 -3.39 -0.17 -0.42
C LEU A 592 -3.40 0.56 0.93
N ASN A 593 -4.32 1.50 1.09
CA ASN A 593 -4.46 2.30 2.30
C ASN A 593 -5.69 1.92 3.15
N ASN A 594 -5.51 1.81 4.46
CA ASN A 594 -6.55 1.58 5.46
C ASN A 594 -7.37 2.85 5.72
N PRO A 595 -8.72 2.81 5.74
CA PRO A 595 -9.56 1.62 5.82
C PRO A 595 -10.14 1.14 4.48
N ALA A 596 -9.73 1.70 3.34
CA ALA A 596 -10.22 1.27 2.02
C ALA A 596 -9.84 -0.18 1.68
N ASP A 597 -8.82 -0.72 2.34
CA ASP A 597 -8.41 -2.13 2.30
C ASP A 597 -9.35 -3.10 3.05
N GLN A 598 -10.19 -2.63 3.97
CA GLN A 598 -11.03 -3.47 4.83
C GLN A 598 -12.13 -4.21 4.07
N MET A 599 -12.50 -5.41 4.52
CA MET A 599 -13.45 -6.27 3.81
C MET A 599 -14.86 -5.68 3.73
N ASP A 600 -15.34 -4.99 4.76
CA ASP A 600 -16.68 -4.38 4.80
C ASP A 600 -16.74 -2.98 4.14
N VAL A 601 -15.59 -2.31 4.01
CA VAL A 601 -15.50 -0.97 3.39
C VAL A 601 -15.47 -1.08 1.86
N ILE A 602 -16.14 -0.15 1.18
CA ILE A 602 -16.07 -0.02 -0.28
C ILE A 602 -14.82 0.79 -0.64
N GLY A 603 -13.75 0.09 -1.03
CA GLY A 603 -12.46 0.66 -1.41
C GLY A 603 -12.40 0.96 -2.91
N VAL A 604 -12.13 2.22 -3.26
CA VAL A 604 -12.34 2.76 -4.61
C VAL A 604 -11.03 3.19 -5.28
N GLY A 605 -10.73 2.61 -6.45
CA GLY A 605 -9.63 3.02 -7.33
C GLY A 605 -10.04 4.02 -8.43
N GLY A 606 -9.05 4.64 -9.06
CA GLY A 606 -9.23 5.74 -10.01
C GLY A 606 -8.93 5.38 -11.47
N ILE A 607 -9.81 5.80 -12.39
CA ILE A 607 -9.58 5.79 -13.85
C ILE A 607 -9.59 7.20 -14.47
N ASN A 608 -9.05 7.34 -15.68
CA ASN A 608 -9.23 8.52 -16.53
C ASN A 608 -10.52 8.45 -17.38
N PHE A 609 -10.82 9.49 -18.15
CA PHE A 609 -12.02 9.56 -19.00
C PHE A 609 -11.96 8.64 -20.24
N GLU A 610 -10.78 8.06 -20.49
CA GLU A 610 -10.46 7.10 -21.54
C GLU A 610 -10.65 5.64 -21.08
N ASP A 611 -11.20 5.42 -19.87
CA ASP A 611 -11.43 4.11 -19.23
C ASP A 611 -10.15 3.30 -18.94
N GLN A 612 -9.02 3.97 -18.72
CA GLN A 612 -7.75 3.40 -18.29
C GLN A 612 -7.51 3.64 -16.79
N ILE A 613 -6.85 2.69 -16.11
CA ILE A 613 -6.39 2.86 -14.73
C ILE A 613 -5.46 4.07 -14.64
N ALA A 614 -5.78 5.02 -13.76
CA ALA A 614 -4.95 6.20 -13.56
C ALA A 614 -3.62 5.79 -12.90
N ARG A 615 -2.48 6.35 -13.34
CA ARG A 615 -1.15 5.91 -12.88
C ARG A 615 -0.98 5.97 -11.35
N PHE A 616 -1.56 6.96 -10.68
CA PHE A 616 -1.52 7.06 -9.21
C PHE A 616 -2.41 6.03 -8.51
N SER A 617 -3.38 5.39 -9.16
CA SER A 617 -4.32 4.51 -8.47
C SER A 617 -3.59 3.29 -7.91
N SER A 618 -3.61 3.17 -6.59
CA SER A 618 -3.07 2.00 -5.89
C SER A 618 -3.73 0.69 -6.32
N ARG A 619 -2.97 -0.39 -6.15
CA ARG A 619 -3.22 -1.74 -6.67
C ARG A 619 -3.09 -2.75 -5.53
N GLY A 620 -3.94 -3.76 -5.50
CA GLY A 620 -3.81 -4.88 -4.57
C GLY A 620 -2.72 -5.87 -4.98
N MET A 621 -2.61 -7.02 -4.35
CA MET A 621 -3.49 -7.59 -3.30
C MET A 621 -3.35 -6.93 -1.92
N THR A 622 -4.20 -7.28 -0.94
CA THR A 622 -3.96 -6.88 0.46
C THR A 622 -2.66 -7.49 0.98
N THR A 623 -1.90 -6.69 1.73
CA THR A 623 -0.47 -6.96 1.97
C THR A 623 -0.17 -7.55 3.35
N TRP A 624 -1.16 -7.69 4.23
CA TRP A 624 -0.97 -8.31 5.55
C TRP A 624 -1.11 -9.86 5.52
N GLU A 625 -1.70 -10.45 4.47
CA GLU A 625 -1.68 -11.90 4.27
C GLU A 625 -0.44 -12.41 3.51
N LEU A 626 0.41 -11.52 2.96
CA LEU A 626 1.55 -11.90 2.11
C LEU A 626 2.60 -12.81 2.80
N PRO A 627 2.93 -12.63 4.10
CA PRO A 627 3.78 -13.58 4.83
C PRO A 627 3.19 -15.00 4.99
N GLN A 628 1.97 -15.22 4.50
CA GLN A 628 1.26 -16.52 4.46
C GLN A 628 0.87 -16.91 3.02
N GLY A 629 1.47 -16.26 2.01
CA GLY A 629 1.18 -16.45 0.59
C GLY A 629 0.46 -15.25 -0.03
N TYR A 630 -0.84 -15.38 -0.30
CA TYR A 630 -1.56 -14.44 -1.19
C TYR A 630 -2.61 -13.60 -0.47
N GLY A 631 -2.65 -12.30 -0.78
CA GLY A 631 -3.68 -11.37 -0.31
C GLY A 631 -5.05 -11.51 -0.97
N ARG A 632 -5.99 -10.69 -0.47
CA ARG A 632 -7.38 -10.56 -0.96
C ARG A 632 -7.48 -9.53 -2.09
N VAL A 633 -8.58 -9.60 -2.86
CA VAL A 633 -8.83 -8.70 -4.00
C VAL A 633 -9.29 -7.32 -3.53
N LYS A 634 -8.46 -6.30 -3.84
CA LYS A 634 -8.74 -4.87 -3.69
C LYS A 634 -8.10 -4.09 -4.86
N PRO A 635 -8.61 -2.92 -5.29
CA PRO A 635 -9.86 -2.26 -4.86
C PRO A 635 -11.11 -3.11 -5.12
N ASP A 636 -12.27 -2.72 -4.60
CA ASP A 636 -13.53 -3.43 -4.87
C ASP A 636 -14.09 -3.08 -6.26
N ILE A 637 -14.00 -1.79 -6.62
CA ILE A 637 -14.41 -1.21 -7.90
C ILE A 637 -13.53 0.00 -8.25
N VAL A 638 -13.59 0.45 -9.50
CA VAL A 638 -12.97 1.71 -9.96
C VAL A 638 -14.00 2.69 -10.53
N THR A 639 -13.69 3.98 -10.48
CA THR A 639 -14.46 5.03 -11.16
C THR A 639 -13.57 6.22 -11.53
N TYR A 640 -14.11 7.19 -12.27
CA TYR A 640 -13.36 8.36 -12.70
C TYR A 640 -12.76 9.11 -11.50
N GLY A 641 -11.43 9.19 -11.49
CA GLY A 641 -10.65 9.84 -10.45
C GLY A 641 -9.61 10.80 -11.00
N SER A 642 -9.59 11.06 -12.31
CA SER A 642 -8.69 12.02 -12.95
C SER A 642 -9.46 13.16 -13.61
N LEU A 643 -9.01 14.41 -13.41
CA LEU A 643 -9.57 15.65 -13.95
C LEU A 643 -11.09 15.85 -13.71
N VAL A 644 -11.64 15.25 -12.64
CA VAL A 644 -13.07 15.34 -12.32
C VAL A 644 -13.41 16.74 -11.82
N GLN A 645 -14.53 17.28 -12.31
CA GLN A 645 -14.99 18.62 -11.99
C GLN A 645 -15.95 18.63 -10.78
N GLY A 646 -15.65 19.42 -9.76
CA GLY A 646 -16.39 19.56 -8.51
C GLY A 646 -16.33 20.99 -7.94
N SER A 647 -16.87 21.21 -6.74
CA SER A 647 -16.97 22.55 -6.15
C SER A 647 -15.62 23.16 -5.72
N SER A 648 -15.54 24.49 -5.76
CA SER A 648 -14.41 25.31 -5.27
C SER A 648 -14.83 26.16 -4.08
N MET A 649 -13.90 26.67 -3.27
CA MET A 649 -14.26 27.55 -2.14
C MET A 649 -15.03 28.82 -2.59
N GLU A 650 -14.77 29.30 -3.82
CA GLU A 650 -15.35 30.53 -4.37
C GLU A 650 -16.73 30.36 -5.03
N GLY A 651 -17.40 29.22 -4.90
CA GLY A 651 -18.69 28.97 -5.58
C GLY A 651 -18.57 28.71 -7.08
N LYS A 652 -17.35 28.60 -7.62
CA LYS A 652 -17.05 28.13 -8.98
C LYS A 652 -16.86 26.61 -8.99
N CYS A 653 -16.66 26.02 -10.17
CA CYS A 653 -16.24 24.62 -10.31
C CYS A 653 -14.73 24.53 -10.62
N ARG A 654 -14.04 23.55 -10.03
CA ARG A 654 -12.60 23.25 -10.22
C ARG A 654 -12.38 21.76 -10.49
N GLN A 655 -11.19 21.38 -10.99
CA GLN A 655 -10.85 19.99 -11.31
C GLN A 655 -9.80 19.39 -10.36
N LEU A 656 -9.92 18.08 -10.08
CA LEU A 656 -8.97 17.28 -9.30
C LEU A 656 -8.62 15.95 -9.97
N SER A 657 -7.44 15.43 -9.64
CA SER A 657 -7.07 14.02 -9.79
C SER A 657 -6.75 13.37 -8.43
N GLY A 658 -6.98 12.07 -8.27
CA GLY A 658 -6.67 11.27 -7.08
C GLY A 658 -7.78 10.26 -6.72
N THR A 659 -7.48 9.25 -5.90
CA THR A 659 -8.52 8.31 -5.43
C THR A 659 -9.46 8.92 -4.39
N SER A 660 -9.05 10.04 -3.75
CA SER A 660 -9.95 10.93 -2.99
C SER A 660 -11.06 11.56 -3.83
N VAL A 661 -10.92 11.51 -5.16
CA VAL A 661 -11.88 12.02 -6.14
C VAL A 661 -12.82 10.90 -6.58
N ALA A 662 -12.29 9.69 -6.77
CA ALA A 662 -13.07 8.50 -7.09
C ALA A 662 -13.98 8.06 -5.93
N SER A 663 -13.49 8.16 -4.68
CA SER A 663 -14.25 7.88 -3.45
C SER A 663 -15.60 8.62 -3.36
N PRO A 664 -15.70 9.96 -3.48
CA PRO A 664 -16.98 10.67 -3.43
C PRO A 664 -17.85 10.51 -4.67
N VAL A 665 -17.29 10.09 -5.81
CA VAL A 665 -18.10 9.66 -6.97
C VAL A 665 -18.88 8.39 -6.62
N VAL A 666 -18.23 7.41 -5.98
CA VAL A 666 -18.92 6.22 -5.47
C VAL A 666 -19.83 6.56 -4.30
N ALA A 667 -19.43 7.42 -3.36
CA ALA A 667 -20.29 7.78 -2.24
C ALA A 667 -21.56 8.51 -2.71
N GLY A 668 -21.43 9.48 -3.62
CA GLY A 668 -22.58 10.16 -4.24
C GLY A 668 -23.47 9.20 -5.04
N ALA A 669 -22.88 8.25 -5.77
CA ALA A 669 -23.63 7.19 -6.43
C ALA A 669 -24.38 6.29 -5.42
N VAL A 670 -23.74 5.88 -4.32
CA VAL A 670 -24.34 5.10 -3.22
C VAL A 670 -25.50 5.86 -2.57
N THR A 671 -25.34 7.16 -2.31
CA THR A 671 -26.43 8.02 -1.79
C THR A 671 -27.62 8.08 -2.75
N LEU A 672 -27.35 8.28 -4.04
CA LEU A 672 -28.37 8.34 -5.08
C LEU A 672 -29.12 7.00 -5.17
N LEU A 673 -28.39 5.90 -5.23
CA LEU A 673 -28.93 4.53 -5.24
C LEU A 673 -29.79 4.25 -3.99
N ALA A 674 -29.28 4.55 -2.79
CA ALA A 674 -29.99 4.37 -1.53
C ALA A 674 -31.33 5.11 -1.52
N SER A 675 -31.38 6.36 -1.99
CA SER A 675 -32.62 7.15 -2.04
C SER A 675 -33.71 6.48 -2.88
N GLY A 676 -33.33 5.78 -3.96
CA GLY A 676 -34.25 5.06 -4.83
C GLY A 676 -34.75 3.72 -4.29
N VAL A 677 -34.23 3.26 -3.13
CA VAL A 677 -34.63 2.00 -2.47
C VAL A 677 -34.95 2.14 -0.97
N LEU A 678 -35.10 3.36 -0.45
CA LEU A 678 -35.49 3.60 0.96
C LEU A 678 -36.76 2.82 1.37
N HIS A 679 -37.71 2.68 0.45
CA HIS A 679 -38.95 1.90 0.63
C HIS A 679 -38.72 0.39 0.88
N ARG A 680 -37.50 -0.12 0.67
CA ARG A 680 -37.12 -1.53 0.92
C ARG A 680 -36.55 -1.77 2.33
N GLY A 681 -36.35 -0.71 3.12
CA GLY A 681 -35.99 -0.78 4.53
C GLY A 681 -34.73 -1.61 4.83
N GLY A 682 -34.76 -2.38 5.93
CA GLY A 682 -33.62 -3.10 6.50
C GLY A 682 -32.93 -4.12 5.59
N ILE A 683 -33.57 -4.50 4.47
CA ILE A 683 -32.97 -5.31 3.39
C ILE A 683 -31.70 -4.64 2.83
N ILE A 684 -31.62 -3.31 2.86
CA ILE A 684 -30.46 -2.55 2.40
C ILE A 684 -29.49 -2.31 3.56
N ASN A 685 -28.25 -2.74 3.39
CA ASN A 685 -27.17 -2.76 4.37
C ASN A 685 -25.80 -2.63 3.65
N PRO A 686 -24.69 -2.39 4.38
CA PRO A 686 -23.37 -2.20 3.76
C PRO A 686 -22.94 -3.32 2.81
N ALA A 687 -23.14 -4.59 3.19
CA ALA A 687 -22.87 -5.71 2.30
C ALA A 687 -23.76 -5.69 1.06
N SER A 688 -25.08 -5.52 1.17
CA SER A 688 -25.97 -5.56 -0.01
C SER A 688 -25.71 -4.42 -1.00
N MET A 689 -25.33 -3.23 -0.51
CA MET A 689 -24.85 -2.13 -1.37
C MET A 689 -23.54 -2.51 -2.07
N LYS A 690 -22.55 -2.98 -1.32
CA LYS A 690 -21.24 -3.40 -1.85
C LYS A 690 -21.38 -4.53 -2.90
N GLN A 691 -22.21 -5.54 -2.60
CA GLN A 691 -22.58 -6.62 -3.51
C GLN A 691 -23.22 -6.09 -4.80
N ALA A 692 -24.16 -5.15 -4.72
CA ALA A 692 -24.81 -4.60 -5.90
C ALA A 692 -23.86 -3.79 -6.78
N LEU A 693 -22.94 -3.02 -6.19
CA LEU A 693 -21.88 -2.30 -6.92
C LEU A 693 -20.94 -3.27 -7.64
N MET A 694 -20.49 -4.34 -6.96
CA MET A 694 -19.56 -5.32 -7.54
C MET A 694 -20.23 -6.18 -8.62
N ALA A 695 -21.46 -6.63 -8.40
CA ALA A 695 -22.22 -7.44 -9.37
C ALA A 695 -22.70 -6.67 -10.61
N SER A 696 -22.75 -5.33 -10.53
CA SER A 696 -23.11 -4.45 -11.67
C SER A 696 -21.90 -3.92 -12.44
N ALA A 697 -20.71 -3.93 -11.84
CA ALA A 697 -19.50 -3.32 -12.36
C ALA A 697 -19.13 -3.84 -13.78
N ARG A 698 -18.76 -2.91 -14.65
CA ARG A 698 -18.36 -3.19 -16.04
C ARG A 698 -16.84 -3.27 -16.11
N ARG A 699 -16.30 -4.49 -16.20
CA ARG A 699 -14.87 -4.74 -16.38
C ARG A 699 -14.25 -3.94 -17.53
N LEU A 700 -13.02 -3.51 -17.30
CA LEU A 700 -12.10 -2.90 -18.25
C LEU A 700 -11.28 -4.00 -18.94
N PRO A 701 -11.04 -3.92 -20.26
CA PRO A 701 -10.28 -4.92 -21.00
C PRO A 701 -8.78 -4.82 -20.70
N GLY A 702 -8.09 -5.97 -20.57
CA GLY A 702 -6.63 -6.01 -20.37
C GLY A 702 -6.12 -5.53 -19.00
N VAL A 703 -6.99 -5.46 -17.98
CA VAL A 703 -6.67 -5.00 -16.62
C VAL A 703 -7.06 -6.09 -15.62
N ASN A 704 -6.21 -6.41 -14.64
CA ASN A 704 -6.48 -7.52 -13.70
C ASN A 704 -7.26 -7.08 -12.45
N MET A 705 -7.82 -8.06 -11.74
CA MET A 705 -8.71 -7.81 -10.58
C MET A 705 -8.05 -7.02 -9.44
N PHE A 706 -6.73 -7.06 -9.30
CA PHE A 706 -5.99 -6.27 -8.31
C PHE A 706 -5.75 -4.80 -8.74
N GLU A 707 -6.05 -4.43 -9.99
CA GLU A 707 -6.07 -3.04 -10.44
C GLU A 707 -7.48 -2.46 -10.50
N GLN A 708 -8.46 -3.23 -11.01
CA GLN A 708 -9.82 -2.75 -11.27
C GLN A 708 -10.89 -3.23 -10.28
N GLY A 709 -10.58 -4.16 -9.38
CA GLY A 709 -11.59 -4.89 -8.62
C GLY A 709 -12.53 -5.66 -9.55
N HIS A 710 -13.83 -5.52 -9.33
CA HIS A 710 -14.87 -6.05 -10.24
C HIS A 710 -15.08 -5.18 -11.49
N GLY A 711 -14.46 -3.99 -11.53
CA GLY A 711 -14.42 -3.11 -12.69
C GLY A 711 -15.02 -1.73 -12.44
N LYS A 712 -15.40 -1.06 -13.53
CA LYS A 712 -15.93 0.30 -13.50
C LYS A 712 -17.38 0.33 -12.99
N LEU A 713 -17.68 1.27 -12.10
CA LEU A 713 -19.03 1.58 -11.63
C LEU A 713 -20.06 1.69 -12.79
N ASP A 714 -21.17 0.95 -12.68
CA ASP A 714 -22.35 1.05 -13.55
C ASP A 714 -23.59 1.36 -12.70
N LEU A 715 -23.92 2.65 -12.61
CA LEU A 715 -24.96 3.18 -11.73
C LEU A 715 -26.36 2.62 -12.05
N VAL A 716 -26.70 2.47 -13.33
CA VAL A 716 -28.03 2.03 -13.76
C VAL A 716 -28.22 0.54 -13.48
N LYS A 717 -27.19 -0.29 -13.73
CA LYS A 717 -27.24 -1.71 -13.32
C LYS A 717 -27.23 -1.87 -11.80
N ALA A 718 -26.45 -1.07 -11.07
CA ALA A 718 -26.45 -1.10 -9.60
C ALA A 718 -27.85 -0.84 -9.04
N TYR A 719 -28.58 0.14 -9.59
CA TYR A 719 -29.97 0.39 -9.23
C TYR A 719 -30.88 -0.82 -9.53
N GLN A 720 -30.81 -1.37 -10.74
CA GLN A 720 -31.62 -2.54 -11.15
C GLN A 720 -31.38 -3.77 -10.26
N VAL A 721 -30.14 -3.97 -9.77
CA VAL A 721 -29.82 -5.00 -8.78
C VAL A 721 -30.45 -4.65 -7.43
N LEU A 722 -30.28 -3.44 -6.91
CA LEU A 722 -30.82 -3.02 -5.61
C LEU A 722 -32.36 -3.04 -5.55
N SER A 723 -33.06 -2.65 -6.62
CA SER A 723 -34.53 -2.74 -6.70
C SER A 723 -35.04 -4.17 -6.63
N LYS A 724 -34.25 -5.16 -7.08
CA LYS A 724 -34.62 -6.59 -7.14
C LYS A 724 -33.90 -7.45 -6.09
N TYR A 725 -33.00 -6.86 -5.31
CA TYR A 725 -32.12 -7.53 -4.36
C TYR A 725 -32.94 -8.33 -3.32
N LYS A 726 -32.47 -9.53 -3.00
CA LYS A 726 -32.94 -10.35 -1.87
C LYS A 726 -31.74 -10.60 -0.94
N PRO A 727 -31.92 -10.60 0.39
CA PRO A 727 -30.83 -10.88 1.33
C PRO A 727 -30.10 -12.19 1.00
N GLN A 728 -28.79 -12.12 0.70
CA GLN A 728 -28.00 -13.27 0.27
C GLN A 728 -26.51 -13.10 0.59
N ALA A 729 -25.77 -14.22 0.65
CA ALA A 729 -24.32 -14.22 0.66
C ALA A 729 -23.75 -14.22 -0.78
N SER A 730 -22.54 -13.71 -0.97
CA SER A 730 -21.81 -13.77 -2.24
C SER A 730 -20.30 -13.81 -2.02
N LEU A 731 -19.55 -14.10 -3.10
CA LEU A 731 -18.11 -14.34 -3.07
C LEU A 731 -17.38 -13.35 -3.98
N SER A 732 -16.21 -12.89 -3.53
CA SER A 732 -15.31 -11.99 -4.24
C SER A 732 -13.88 -12.54 -4.24
N PRO A 733 -13.35 -13.05 -5.38
CA PRO A 733 -14.02 -13.18 -6.68
C PRO A 733 -15.16 -14.21 -6.66
N SER A 734 -16.08 -14.11 -7.62
CA SER A 734 -17.28 -14.97 -7.71
C SER A 734 -17.04 -16.33 -8.38
N TYR A 735 -15.82 -16.57 -8.86
CA TYR A 735 -15.32 -17.83 -9.42
C TYR A 735 -13.78 -17.80 -9.42
N ILE A 736 -13.15 -18.95 -9.68
CA ILE A 736 -11.72 -19.10 -9.87
C ILE A 736 -11.47 -19.73 -11.24
N ASP A 737 -10.89 -18.97 -12.18
CA ASP A 737 -10.54 -19.47 -13.52
C ASP A 737 -9.07 -19.18 -13.84
N LEU A 738 -8.21 -20.16 -13.56
CA LEU A 738 -6.75 -20.07 -13.74
C LEU A 738 -6.33 -20.11 -15.22
N THR A 739 -7.22 -19.72 -16.14
CA THR A 739 -6.92 -19.52 -17.55
C THR A 739 -7.34 -18.13 -18.06
N GLU A 740 -8.07 -17.34 -17.28
CA GLU A 740 -8.54 -16.00 -17.67
C GLU A 740 -7.45 -14.94 -17.41
N CYS A 741 -6.37 -14.98 -18.18
CA CYS A 741 -5.16 -14.22 -17.83
C CYS A 741 -5.25 -12.69 -17.84
N GLN A 742 -6.29 -12.10 -18.43
CA GLN A 742 -6.50 -10.65 -18.32
C GLN A 742 -7.03 -10.24 -16.94
N TYR A 743 -7.73 -11.13 -16.23
CA TYR A 743 -8.41 -10.81 -14.97
C TYR A 743 -7.79 -11.53 -13.76
N MET A 744 -7.50 -12.83 -13.90
CA MET A 744 -7.00 -13.74 -12.85
C MET A 744 -5.45 -13.77 -12.74
N TRP A 745 -4.77 -12.67 -13.07
CA TRP A 745 -3.34 -12.51 -12.76
C TRP A 745 -3.16 -12.34 -11.24
N PRO A 746 -2.16 -12.96 -10.58
CA PRO A 746 -1.07 -13.77 -11.15
C PRO A 746 -1.44 -15.24 -11.39
N TYR A 747 -2.45 -15.78 -10.72
CA TYR A 747 -2.77 -17.21 -10.69
C TYR A 747 -2.92 -17.91 -12.05
N CYS A 748 -3.21 -17.16 -13.12
CA CYS A 748 -3.32 -17.67 -14.48
C CYS A 748 -1.96 -18.00 -15.17
N THR A 749 -0.84 -17.40 -14.74
CA THR A 749 0.41 -17.40 -15.53
C THR A 749 1.21 -18.69 -15.39
N GLN A 750 0.76 -19.61 -14.53
CA GLN A 750 1.36 -20.90 -14.30
C GLN A 750 0.27 -21.98 -14.23
N PRO A 751 0.32 -23.02 -15.09
CA PRO A 751 -0.57 -24.17 -14.95
C PRO A 751 -0.18 -24.99 -13.72
N LEU A 752 -1.17 -25.68 -13.15
CA LEU A 752 -0.97 -26.59 -12.02
C LEU A 752 -0.32 -27.91 -12.47
N TYR A 753 0.37 -28.59 -11.56
CA TYR A 753 0.93 -29.93 -11.77
C TYR A 753 1.10 -30.68 -10.44
N TYR A 754 1.24 -32.00 -10.52
CA TYR A 754 1.41 -32.85 -9.34
C TYR A 754 2.73 -32.56 -8.61
N GLY A 755 2.64 -32.51 -7.28
CA GLY A 755 3.78 -32.23 -6.40
C GLY A 755 4.24 -30.77 -6.41
N ALA A 756 3.40 -29.84 -6.87
CA ALA A 756 3.58 -28.40 -6.68
C ALA A 756 3.18 -27.96 -5.26
N MET A 757 3.67 -26.78 -4.83
CA MET A 757 3.06 -26.02 -3.72
C MET A 757 1.61 -25.63 -4.05
N PRO A 758 0.72 -25.54 -3.04
CA PRO A 758 -0.66 -25.12 -3.24
C PRO A 758 -0.75 -23.67 -3.73
N ILE A 759 -1.60 -23.41 -4.73
CA ILE A 759 -2.03 -22.04 -5.03
C ILE A 759 -3.15 -21.68 -4.05
N ILE A 760 -2.99 -20.55 -3.35
CA ILE A 760 -3.97 -20.03 -2.39
C ILE A 760 -4.73 -18.87 -3.02
N VAL A 761 -6.04 -19.03 -3.21
CA VAL A 761 -6.92 -17.95 -3.68
C VAL A 761 -7.77 -17.46 -2.51
N ASN A 762 -7.51 -16.24 -2.06
CA ASN A 762 -8.14 -15.65 -0.89
C ASN A 762 -9.46 -14.94 -1.27
N VAL A 763 -10.59 -15.59 -1.00
CA VAL A 763 -11.94 -15.15 -1.38
C VAL A 763 -12.61 -14.43 -0.20
N THR A 764 -13.06 -13.19 -0.41
CA THR A 764 -13.91 -12.49 0.57
C THR A 764 -15.36 -12.96 0.41
N ILE A 765 -15.97 -13.39 1.52
CA ILE A 765 -17.40 -13.65 1.64
C ILE A 765 -18.06 -12.33 2.04
N LEU A 766 -19.08 -11.89 1.30
CA LEU A 766 -19.94 -10.78 1.69
C LEU A 766 -21.30 -11.32 2.10
N ASN A 767 -21.72 -11.05 3.34
CA ASN A 767 -22.97 -11.51 3.91
C ASN A 767 -24.03 -10.40 3.93
N GLY A 768 -24.85 -10.31 2.89
CA GLY A 768 -25.92 -9.33 2.80
C GLY A 768 -27.21 -9.73 3.54
N MET A 769 -27.17 -10.77 4.39
CA MET A 769 -28.33 -11.28 5.14
C MET A 769 -28.52 -10.67 6.54
N GLY A 770 -27.43 -10.28 7.22
CA GLY A 770 -27.46 -9.71 8.57
C GLY A 770 -26.07 -9.39 9.13
N VAL A 771 -26.03 -8.64 10.24
CA VAL A 771 -24.80 -8.13 10.91
C VAL A 771 -23.93 -9.22 11.57
N SER A 772 -24.32 -10.48 11.41
CA SER A 772 -23.48 -11.63 11.68
C SER A 772 -23.94 -12.79 10.81
N GLY A 773 -23.02 -13.68 10.48
CA GLY A 773 -23.31 -14.96 9.87
C GLY A 773 -22.34 -16.02 10.35
N ARG A 774 -22.61 -17.27 10.01
CA ARG A 774 -21.70 -18.40 10.22
C ARG A 774 -21.67 -19.30 9.00
N ILE A 775 -20.55 -19.97 8.79
CA ILE A 775 -20.45 -21.10 7.86
C ILE A 775 -20.93 -22.34 8.63
N VAL A 776 -22.09 -22.90 8.24
CA VAL A 776 -22.79 -23.95 9.03
C VAL A 776 -22.09 -25.30 8.93
N GLU A 777 -21.56 -25.61 7.75
CA GLU A 777 -20.90 -26.87 7.42
C GLU A 777 -19.58 -26.57 6.69
N LYS A 778 -18.59 -27.46 6.80
CA LYS A 778 -17.31 -27.31 6.10
C LYS A 778 -17.56 -27.18 4.58
N PRO A 779 -16.93 -26.23 3.87
CA PRO A 779 -17.08 -26.09 2.42
C PRO A 779 -16.83 -27.40 1.68
N ILE A 780 -17.65 -27.68 0.66
CA ILE A 780 -17.65 -28.99 -0.02
C ILE A 780 -17.09 -28.83 -1.43
N TRP A 781 -16.11 -29.67 -1.80
CA TRP A 781 -15.61 -29.77 -3.17
C TRP A 781 -16.48 -30.69 -4.02
N HIS A 782 -17.06 -30.16 -5.09
CA HIS A 782 -17.83 -30.90 -6.08
C HIS A 782 -17.10 -30.92 -7.43
N PRO A 783 -16.16 -31.86 -7.66
CA PRO A 783 -15.52 -32.04 -8.95
C PRO A 783 -16.53 -32.50 -10.00
N TYR A 784 -16.36 -32.04 -11.24
CA TYR A 784 -17.13 -32.54 -12.37
C TYR A 784 -16.35 -33.68 -13.04
N THR A 785 -16.72 -34.94 -12.77
CA THR A 785 -16.02 -36.11 -13.32
C THR A 785 -15.91 -36.10 -14.84
N PRO A 786 -16.96 -35.74 -15.62
CA PRO A 786 -16.86 -35.60 -17.09
C PRO A 786 -16.04 -34.41 -17.58
N GLN A 787 -15.55 -33.56 -16.68
CA GLN A 787 -14.67 -32.41 -16.96
C GLN A 787 -13.41 -32.47 -16.06
N TYR A 788 -12.97 -33.69 -15.75
CA TYR A 788 -11.67 -34.00 -15.12
C TYR A 788 -11.42 -33.35 -13.74
N GLY A 789 -12.45 -32.87 -13.05
CA GLY A 789 -12.32 -32.22 -11.74
C GLY A 789 -11.71 -33.10 -10.64
N HIS A 790 -11.75 -34.42 -10.81
CA HIS A 790 -11.20 -35.41 -9.88
C HIS A 790 -9.66 -35.51 -9.93
N HIS A 791 -8.99 -34.71 -10.78
CA HIS A 791 -7.55 -34.49 -10.77
C HIS A 791 -7.13 -33.28 -9.91
N LEU A 792 -8.09 -32.50 -9.38
CA LEU A 792 -7.84 -31.38 -8.46
C LEU A 792 -8.18 -31.80 -7.04
N ASP A 793 -7.18 -31.68 -6.17
CA ASP A 793 -7.36 -31.72 -4.72
C ASP A 793 -7.56 -30.28 -4.22
N ILE A 794 -8.50 -30.10 -3.29
CA ILE A 794 -8.82 -28.79 -2.71
C ILE A 794 -8.92 -28.89 -1.19
N ALA A 795 -8.32 -27.92 -0.50
CA ALA A 795 -8.49 -27.71 0.94
C ALA A 795 -8.90 -26.24 1.23
N PHE A 796 -9.33 -25.98 2.46
CA PHE A 796 -9.87 -24.67 2.86
C PHE A 796 -9.37 -24.22 4.22
N THR A 797 -9.12 -22.93 4.36
CA THR A 797 -9.15 -22.21 5.64
C THR A 797 -10.15 -21.06 5.53
N TYR A 798 -10.93 -20.79 6.58
CA TYR A 798 -12.06 -19.85 6.49
C TYR A 798 -12.46 -19.24 7.83
N SER A 799 -13.18 -18.12 7.77
CA SER A 799 -13.88 -17.51 8.91
C SER A 799 -15.09 -18.37 9.30
N GLU A 800 -15.10 -18.98 10.49
CA GLU A 800 -16.30 -19.67 11.02
C GLU A 800 -17.45 -18.68 11.24
N VAL A 801 -17.14 -17.51 11.79
CA VAL A 801 -18.07 -16.38 12.00
C VAL A 801 -17.75 -15.27 11.01
N LEU A 802 -18.79 -14.76 10.35
CA LEU A 802 -18.75 -13.59 9.48
C LEU A 802 -19.26 -12.38 10.28
N TRP A 803 -18.44 -11.36 10.48
CA TRP A 803 -18.77 -10.15 11.24
C TRP A 803 -17.82 -9.00 10.83
N PRO A 804 -18.31 -7.75 10.69
CA PRO A 804 -19.71 -7.33 10.82
C PRO A 804 -20.57 -7.69 9.60
N TRP A 805 -20.02 -7.71 8.39
CA TRP A 805 -20.75 -8.09 7.17
C TRP A 805 -19.96 -9.01 6.24
N SER A 806 -18.78 -9.45 6.65
CA SER A 806 -17.87 -10.19 5.80
C SER A 806 -17.03 -11.22 6.56
N GLY A 807 -16.28 -12.01 5.80
CA GLY A 807 -15.26 -12.95 6.28
C GLY A 807 -14.47 -13.49 5.10
N HIS A 808 -13.65 -14.51 5.33
CA HIS A 808 -12.78 -15.07 4.29
C HIS A 808 -12.96 -16.57 4.08
N LEU A 809 -12.61 -17.02 2.87
CA LEU A 809 -12.41 -18.40 2.47
C LEU A 809 -11.14 -18.43 1.59
N ALA A 810 -10.04 -18.92 2.15
CA ALA A 810 -8.85 -19.25 1.36
C ALA A 810 -9.06 -20.64 0.72
N VAL A 811 -9.04 -20.68 -0.61
CA VAL A 811 -9.12 -21.91 -1.39
C VAL A 811 -7.71 -22.35 -1.76
N TRP A 812 -7.28 -23.48 -1.22
CA TRP A 812 -5.97 -24.08 -1.48
C TRP A 812 -6.15 -25.14 -2.57
N ILE A 813 -5.49 -24.96 -3.72
CA ILE A 813 -5.66 -25.80 -4.91
C ILE A 813 -4.35 -26.53 -5.22
N THR A 814 -4.42 -27.86 -5.28
CA THR A 814 -3.33 -28.77 -5.67
C THR A 814 -3.81 -29.76 -6.73
N VAL A 815 -2.88 -30.58 -7.23
CA VAL A 815 -3.17 -31.65 -8.18
C VAL A 815 -3.08 -33.00 -7.48
N ALA A 816 -4.14 -33.79 -7.60
CA ALA A 816 -4.20 -35.16 -7.11
C ALA A 816 -3.23 -36.06 -7.89
N GLU A 817 -2.81 -37.18 -7.29
CA GLU A 817 -1.90 -38.14 -7.95
C GLU A 817 -2.45 -38.68 -9.28
N SER A 818 -3.78 -38.77 -9.41
CA SER A 818 -4.47 -39.13 -10.65
C SER A 818 -4.21 -38.19 -11.82
N GLY A 819 -3.80 -36.94 -11.55
CA GLY A 819 -3.48 -35.92 -12.54
C GLY A 819 -1.99 -35.79 -12.90
N LYS A 820 -1.11 -36.62 -12.31
CA LYS A 820 0.36 -36.48 -12.39
C LYS A 820 0.94 -36.47 -13.81
N GLU A 821 0.37 -37.25 -14.71
CA GLU A 821 0.82 -37.38 -16.11
C GLU A 821 -0.21 -36.78 -17.10
N TRP A 822 -1.15 -35.97 -16.60
CA TRP A 822 -2.29 -35.47 -17.37
C TRP A 822 -2.13 -34.00 -17.77
N GLU A 823 -2.40 -33.70 -19.05
CA GLU A 823 -2.58 -32.32 -19.53
C GLU A 823 -4.05 -32.05 -19.86
N GLY A 824 -4.59 -30.92 -19.41
CA GLY A 824 -5.93 -30.50 -19.80
C GLY A 824 -6.52 -29.38 -18.95
N LEU A 825 -7.85 -29.29 -18.98
CA LEU A 825 -8.64 -28.34 -18.18
C LEU A 825 -9.53 -29.09 -17.19
N ALA A 826 -9.17 -29.08 -15.91
CA ALA A 826 -9.97 -29.66 -14.84
C ALA A 826 -10.97 -28.62 -14.29
N ARG A 827 -12.17 -29.09 -13.93
CA ARG A 827 -13.28 -28.22 -13.51
C ARG A 827 -14.15 -28.84 -12.40
N GLY A 828 -14.70 -27.97 -11.56
CA GLY A 828 -15.73 -28.29 -10.59
C GLY A 828 -16.32 -27.03 -9.97
N HIS A 829 -16.90 -27.15 -8.79
CA HIS A 829 -17.26 -26.00 -7.97
C HIS A 829 -17.20 -26.34 -6.49
N ILE A 830 -16.98 -25.32 -5.66
CA ILE A 830 -17.09 -25.41 -4.21
C ILE A 830 -18.48 -24.93 -3.80
N SER A 831 -19.13 -25.58 -2.84
CA SER A 831 -20.37 -25.10 -2.23
C SER A 831 -20.11 -24.67 -0.78
N VAL A 832 -20.72 -23.54 -0.39
CA VAL A 832 -20.66 -22.98 0.97
C VAL A 832 -22.07 -22.63 1.41
N THR A 833 -22.45 -23.07 2.61
CA THR A 833 -23.72 -22.71 3.25
C THR A 833 -23.45 -21.67 4.34
N ILE A 834 -23.90 -20.44 4.10
CA ILE A 834 -23.86 -19.34 5.07
C ILE A 834 -25.24 -19.23 5.71
N GLU A 835 -25.30 -19.06 7.02
CA GLU A 835 -26.51 -18.78 7.79
C GLU A 835 -26.35 -17.51 8.61
N SER A 836 -27.36 -16.65 8.61
CA SER A 836 -27.49 -15.48 9.49
C SER A 836 -28.64 -15.67 10.48
N PRO A 837 -28.55 -15.08 11.69
CA PRO A 837 -29.70 -14.97 12.59
C PRO A 837 -30.91 -14.30 11.91
N PRO A 838 -32.15 -14.59 12.36
CA PRO A 838 -33.34 -13.86 11.91
C PRO A 838 -33.21 -12.34 12.13
N GLU A 839 -33.74 -11.54 11.19
CA GLU A 839 -33.89 -10.10 11.39
C GLU A 839 -35.10 -9.81 12.31
N GLU A 840 -35.30 -8.56 12.69
CA GLU A 840 -36.42 -8.15 13.54
C GLU A 840 -37.78 -8.44 12.87
N GLY A 841 -38.60 -9.25 13.54
CA GLY A 841 -39.87 -9.78 13.02
C GLY A 841 -39.79 -11.21 12.47
N GLU A 842 -38.59 -11.76 12.24
CA GLU A 842 -38.39 -13.13 11.77
C GLU A 842 -38.13 -14.10 12.95
N THR A 843 -38.42 -15.39 12.73
CA THR A 843 -38.20 -16.48 13.72
C THR A 843 -37.27 -17.58 13.21
N GLN A 844 -37.06 -17.67 11.89
CA GLN A 844 -36.14 -18.63 11.26
C GLN A 844 -34.89 -17.91 10.77
N PRO A 845 -33.70 -18.54 10.87
CA PRO A 845 -32.47 -17.96 10.34
C PRO A 845 -32.52 -17.85 8.81
N ARG A 846 -31.76 -16.90 8.27
CA ARG A 846 -31.63 -16.68 6.82
C ARG A 846 -30.46 -17.49 6.29
N THR A 847 -30.71 -18.39 5.33
CA THR A 847 -29.68 -19.29 4.77
C THR A 847 -29.42 -18.98 3.30
N SER A 848 -28.15 -18.94 2.91
CA SER A 848 -27.71 -18.71 1.53
C SER A 848 -26.65 -19.74 1.13
N HIS A 849 -26.99 -20.56 0.13
CA HIS A 849 -26.07 -21.54 -0.46
C HIS A 849 -25.36 -20.92 -1.66
N VAL A 850 -24.06 -20.66 -1.54
CA VAL A 850 -23.26 -20.02 -2.60
C VAL A 850 -22.36 -21.05 -3.27
N LYS A 851 -22.15 -20.88 -4.58
CA LYS A 851 -21.34 -21.77 -5.43
C LYS A 851 -20.19 -20.98 -6.03
N LEU A 852 -18.98 -21.49 -5.86
CA LEU A 852 -17.74 -20.93 -6.41
C LEU A 852 -17.21 -21.88 -7.50
N PRO A 853 -17.42 -21.59 -8.81
CA PRO A 853 -16.85 -22.38 -9.88
C PRO A 853 -15.32 -22.36 -9.84
N VAL A 854 -14.69 -23.52 -10.04
CA VAL A 854 -13.23 -23.67 -10.10
C VAL A 854 -12.84 -24.29 -11.44
N LYS A 855 -11.91 -23.66 -12.15
CA LYS A 855 -11.36 -24.11 -13.43
C LYS A 855 -9.86 -23.85 -13.47
N ALA A 856 -9.07 -24.87 -13.77
CA ALA A 856 -7.61 -24.77 -13.85
C ALA A 856 -7.07 -25.46 -15.11
N LYS A 857 -5.97 -24.93 -15.67
CA LYS A 857 -5.12 -25.72 -16.58
C LYS A 857 -4.17 -26.57 -15.74
N MET A 858 -4.06 -27.84 -16.11
CA MET A 858 -3.08 -28.78 -15.58
C MET A 858 -2.10 -29.21 -16.67
N ILE A 859 -0.87 -29.54 -16.27
CA ILE A 859 0.16 -30.18 -17.09
C ILE A 859 0.83 -31.31 -16.27
N PRO A 860 1.54 -32.26 -16.93
CA PRO A 860 2.46 -33.17 -16.26
C PRO A 860 3.54 -32.41 -15.47
N THR A 861 4.04 -32.99 -14.37
CA THR A 861 5.07 -32.37 -13.52
C THR A 861 6.29 -31.91 -14.34
N PRO A 862 6.63 -30.60 -14.35
CA PRO A 862 7.78 -30.10 -15.09
C PRO A 862 9.11 -30.72 -14.65
N PRO A 863 10.13 -30.78 -15.53
CA PRO A 863 11.47 -31.23 -15.17
C PRO A 863 12.01 -30.46 -13.96
N ARG A 864 12.61 -31.17 -12.99
CA ARG A 864 13.16 -30.62 -11.74
C ARG A 864 13.98 -29.34 -11.96
N HIS A 865 14.83 -29.32 -12.99
CA HIS A 865 15.70 -28.19 -13.32
C HIS A 865 14.97 -26.91 -13.80
N LYS A 866 13.67 -26.98 -14.14
CA LYS A 866 12.83 -25.80 -14.40
C LYS A 866 11.93 -25.42 -13.22
N ARG A 867 12.03 -26.11 -12.07
CA ARG A 867 11.27 -25.79 -10.85
C ARG A 867 12.14 -25.04 -9.86
N VAL A 868 11.72 -23.81 -9.54
CA VAL A 868 12.36 -22.88 -8.60
C VAL A 868 11.41 -22.65 -7.44
N LEU A 869 11.93 -22.76 -6.22
CA LEU A 869 11.20 -22.44 -5.00
C LEU A 869 11.63 -21.05 -4.51
N TRP A 870 10.68 -20.14 -4.33
CA TRP A 870 10.89 -18.84 -3.71
C TRP A 870 10.59 -18.97 -2.21
N ASP A 871 11.58 -18.63 -1.37
CA ASP A 871 11.37 -18.50 0.06
C ASP A 871 10.56 -17.24 0.36
N GLN A 872 9.40 -17.41 0.98
CA GLN A 872 8.57 -16.31 1.53
C GLN A 872 8.52 -16.35 3.06
N PHE A 873 8.99 -17.44 3.67
CA PHE A 873 8.90 -17.63 5.11
C PHE A 873 9.95 -16.81 5.86
N HIS A 874 11.07 -16.48 5.22
CA HIS A 874 12.13 -15.67 5.85
C HIS A 874 12.10 -14.18 5.51
N ASN A 875 11.19 -13.71 4.64
CA ASN A 875 10.90 -12.28 4.55
C ASN A 875 10.06 -11.81 5.74
N LEU A 876 10.29 -10.60 6.22
CA LEU A 876 9.45 -9.89 7.19
C LEU A 876 8.69 -8.77 6.46
N ARG A 877 8.17 -7.81 7.24
CA ARG A 877 7.34 -6.72 6.71
C ARG A 877 7.11 -5.61 7.74
N TYR A 878 7.05 -4.37 7.29
CA TYR A 878 6.34 -3.32 8.03
C TYR A 878 4.82 -3.35 7.81
N PRO A 879 3.98 -3.16 8.86
CA PRO A 879 4.27 -3.35 10.28
C PRO A 879 4.36 -4.86 10.60
N PRO A 880 5.20 -5.29 11.57
CA PRO A 880 5.26 -4.67 12.90
C PRO A 880 6.62 -4.08 13.33
N GLY A 881 7.70 -4.25 12.58
CA GLY A 881 9.06 -3.80 12.93
C GLY A 881 9.63 -2.77 11.94
N TYR A 882 10.69 -2.04 12.32
CA TYR A 882 11.47 -1.21 11.38
C TYR A 882 12.44 -2.12 10.63
N PHE A 883 11.97 -2.57 9.46
CA PHE A 883 12.80 -3.16 8.42
C PHE A 883 13.14 -2.02 7.44
N PRO A 884 14.43 -1.62 7.34
CA PRO A 884 14.86 -0.53 6.51
C PRO A 884 14.94 -0.93 5.03
N ARG A 885 14.91 0.05 4.12
CA ARG A 885 15.15 -0.20 2.68
C ARG A 885 16.56 -0.74 2.42
N ASP A 886 16.64 -1.60 1.42
CA ASP A 886 17.85 -2.14 0.79
C ASP A 886 18.74 -1.02 0.23
N ASN A 887 18.12 -0.02 -0.42
CA ASN A 887 18.82 1.13 -0.97
C ASN A 887 18.98 2.28 0.05
N LEU A 888 20.14 2.40 0.66
CA LEU A 888 20.44 3.40 1.69
C LEU A 888 20.45 4.85 1.18
N ARG A 889 20.58 5.11 -0.14
CA ARG A 889 20.39 6.48 -0.68
C ARG A 889 18.95 6.97 -0.55
N MET A 890 17.97 6.08 -0.32
CA MET A 890 16.54 6.39 -0.29
C MET A 890 16.03 6.93 1.04
N THR A 891 16.73 7.93 1.58
CA THR A 891 16.42 8.71 2.81
C THR A 891 15.04 9.40 2.87
N ASN A 892 14.20 9.21 1.85
CA ASN A 892 12.85 9.76 1.72
C ASN A 892 11.73 8.82 2.22
N ASP A 893 11.94 7.51 2.15
CA ASP A 893 11.02 6.46 2.63
C ASP A 893 11.88 5.34 3.26
N PRO A 894 12.17 5.42 4.57
CA PRO A 894 13.19 4.56 5.19
C PRO A 894 12.74 3.11 5.40
N LEU A 895 11.44 2.80 5.24
CA LEU A 895 10.84 1.50 5.56
C LEU A 895 10.60 0.68 4.29
N ASP A 896 10.80 -0.64 4.32
CA ASP A 896 10.14 -1.49 3.33
C ASP A 896 8.70 -1.83 3.71
N TRP A 897 7.84 -1.72 2.70
CA TRP A 897 6.39 -1.81 2.74
C TRP A 897 5.86 -3.00 1.95
N ASN A 898 6.68 -3.59 1.07
CA ASN A 898 6.25 -4.35 -0.08
C ASN A 898 6.02 -5.85 0.20
N ALA A 899 6.50 -6.32 1.36
CA ALA A 899 6.39 -7.71 1.83
C ALA A 899 7.09 -8.73 0.93
N ASP A 900 7.98 -8.23 0.09
CA ASP A 900 9.07 -8.94 -0.55
C ASP A 900 8.60 -10.25 -1.14
N HIS A 901 7.55 -10.09 -1.95
CA HIS A 901 6.77 -11.15 -2.52
C HIS A 901 6.93 -11.12 -4.03
N ILE A 902 7.07 -12.32 -4.60
CA ILE A 902 7.25 -12.63 -6.02
C ILE A 902 6.17 -12.05 -6.99
N HIS A 903 5.18 -11.31 -6.47
CA HIS A 903 4.07 -10.70 -7.21
C HIS A 903 3.78 -9.23 -6.84
N THR A 904 4.46 -8.67 -5.83
CA THR A 904 4.38 -7.25 -5.48
C THR A 904 5.53 -6.50 -6.13
N ASN A 905 6.67 -6.46 -5.47
CA ASN A 905 7.86 -5.73 -5.89
C ASN A 905 8.77 -6.56 -6.81
N PHE A 906 8.95 -7.86 -6.57
CA PHE A 906 9.69 -8.77 -7.48
C PHE A 906 8.91 -9.20 -8.74
N LYS A 907 7.97 -8.36 -9.21
CA LYS A 907 6.99 -8.72 -10.25
C LYS A 907 7.58 -8.85 -11.65
N ASP A 908 8.51 -7.99 -12.07
CA ASP A 908 9.09 -8.07 -13.41
C ASP A 908 10.08 -9.25 -13.46
N MET A 909 10.79 -9.53 -12.37
CA MET A 909 11.60 -10.76 -12.21
C MET A 909 10.73 -12.02 -12.38
N TYR A 910 9.57 -12.11 -11.71
CA TYR A 910 8.64 -13.24 -11.91
C TYR A 910 8.19 -13.38 -13.37
N GLN A 911 7.82 -12.27 -14.01
CA GLN A 911 7.43 -12.29 -15.43
C GLN A 911 8.58 -12.74 -16.33
N HIS A 912 9.80 -12.28 -16.07
CA HIS A 912 11.01 -12.72 -16.75
C HIS A 912 11.25 -14.23 -16.62
N LEU A 913 11.28 -14.75 -15.39
CA LEU A 913 11.47 -16.19 -15.14
C LEU A 913 10.39 -17.06 -15.78
N ARG A 914 9.12 -16.63 -15.77
CA ARG A 914 8.02 -17.31 -16.48
C ARG A 914 8.21 -17.29 -17.99
N ASN A 915 8.75 -16.22 -18.57
CA ASN A 915 9.09 -16.13 -20.00
C ASN A 915 10.30 -17.04 -20.35
N SER A 916 11.31 -17.13 -19.47
CA SER A 916 12.42 -18.10 -19.53
C SER A 916 12.00 -19.56 -19.24
N GLY A 917 10.70 -19.81 -19.05
CA GLY A 917 10.11 -21.14 -18.90
C GLY A 917 10.34 -21.81 -17.54
N TYR A 918 10.77 -21.07 -16.52
CA TYR A 918 10.86 -21.56 -15.14
C TYR A 918 9.49 -21.51 -14.47
N TYR A 919 9.22 -22.51 -13.64
CA TYR A 919 8.05 -22.60 -12.77
C TYR A 919 8.47 -22.19 -11.38
N ILE A 920 7.80 -21.16 -10.83
CA ILE A 920 8.15 -20.55 -9.55
C ILE A 920 7.03 -20.85 -8.56
N GLU A 921 7.40 -21.34 -7.39
CA GLU A 921 6.50 -21.81 -6.35
C GLU A 921 6.83 -21.06 -5.04
N VAL A 922 5.83 -20.72 -4.23
CA VAL A 922 6.00 -19.87 -3.04
C VAL A 922 6.02 -20.73 -1.77
N LEU A 923 7.09 -20.63 -0.99
CA LEU A 923 7.26 -21.33 0.29
C LEU A 923 6.92 -20.40 1.45
N GLY A 924 5.68 -20.47 1.94
CA GLY A 924 5.20 -19.76 3.13
C GLY A 924 5.34 -20.56 4.44
N SER A 925 6.33 -21.44 4.56
CA SER A 925 6.58 -22.30 5.72
C SER A 925 8.07 -22.65 5.87
N PRO A 926 8.54 -23.09 7.05
CA PRO A 926 9.95 -23.44 7.26
C PRO A 926 10.52 -24.42 6.22
N PHE A 927 11.83 -24.37 6.00
CA PHE A 927 12.53 -25.26 5.08
C PHE A 927 12.31 -26.73 5.40
N THR A 928 12.10 -27.11 6.67
CA THR A 928 11.74 -28.47 7.09
C THR A 928 10.49 -29.03 6.41
N CYS A 929 9.60 -28.16 5.91
CA CYS A 929 8.28 -28.53 5.40
C CYS A 929 8.20 -28.85 3.90
N PHE A 930 9.27 -28.67 3.12
CA PHE A 930 9.29 -28.99 1.68
C PHE A 930 10.21 -30.16 1.34
N ASP A 931 9.82 -30.93 0.31
CA ASP A 931 10.64 -32.02 -0.25
C ASP A 931 11.52 -31.47 -1.39
N ALA A 932 12.83 -31.37 -1.14
CA ALA A 932 13.80 -30.82 -2.08
C ALA A 932 14.10 -31.69 -3.32
N SER A 933 13.69 -32.96 -3.33
CA SER A 933 13.84 -33.81 -4.52
C SER A 933 13.02 -33.26 -5.70
N LYS A 934 11.94 -32.53 -5.40
CA LYS A 934 11.01 -31.92 -6.36
C LYS A 934 11.56 -30.66 -7.07
N TYR A 935 12.52 -29.96 -6.49
CA TYR A 935 12.97 -28.62 -6.91
C TYR A 935 14.41 -28.61 -7.39
N GLY A 936 14.73 -27.87 -8.45
CA GLY A 936 16.09 -27.73 -8.96
C GLY A 936 16.88 -26.63 -8.24
N THR A 937 16.20 -25.58 -7.75
CA THR A 937 16.84 -24.47 -7.05
C THR A 937 15.88 -23.86 -6.02
N LEU A 938 16.40 -23.58 -4.82
CA LEU A 938 15.79 -22.67 -3.84
C LEU A 938 16.39 -21.27 -4.06
N MET A 939 15.55 -20.25 -4.13
CA MET A 939 15.93 -18.84 -4.08
C MET A 939 15.57 -18.28 -2.72
N VAL A 940 16.55 -17.71 -2.03
CA VAL A 940 16.39 -16.87 -0.86
C VAL A 940 16.78 -15.46 -1.29
N VAL A 941 15.87 -14.51 -1.14
CA VAL A 941 16.02 -13.12 -1.63
C VAL A 941 15.53 -12.19 -0.52
N ASP A 942 16.40 -11.27 -0.12
CA ASP A 942 16.28 -10.37 1.04
C ASP A 942 15.56 -10.96 2.28
N PRO A 943 16.21 -11.88 3.03
CA PRO A 943 15.62 -12.46 4.24
C PRO A 943 15.98 -11.64 5.50
N GLU A 944 15.00 -11.07 6.18
CA GLU A 944 15.20 -10.37 7.47
C GLU A 944 15.03 -11.27 8.71
N GLU A 945 14.55 -12.50 8.54
CA GLU A 945 14.23 -13.46 9.61
C GLU A 945 15.44 -14.30 10.09
N GLU A 946 15.31 -14.94 11.26
CA GLU A 946 16.25 -15.97 11.77
C GLU A 946 15.94 -17.37 11.17
N TYR A 947 16.82 -18.36 11.34
CA TYR A 947 16.58 -19.75 10.89
C TYR A 947 16.55 -20.74 12.07
N PHE A 948 15.66 -21.75 12.03
CA PHE A 948 15.68 -22.84 13.00
C PHE A 948 16.89 -23.78 12.77
N PRO A 949 17.52 -24.36 13.83
CA PRO A 949 18.64 -25.31 13.68
C PRO A 949 18.29 -26.54 12.83
N GLU A 950 17.03 -26.98 12.89
CA GLU A 950 16.47 -28.04 12.06
C GLU A 950 16.48 -27.67 10.57
N GLU A 951 16.21 -26.40 10.22
CA GLU A 951 16.24 -25.92 8.84
C GLU A 951 17.66 -25.87 8.28
N VAL A 952 18.63 -25.34 9.04
CA VAL A 952 20.04 -25.32 8.62
C VAL A 952 20.54 -26.75 8.38
N THR A 953 20.21 -27.68 9.29
CA THR A 953 20.56 -29.10 9.17
C THR A 953 19.90 -29.75 7.95
N LYS A 954 18.61 -29.47 7.72
CA LYS A 954 17.81 -30.02 6.62
C LYS A 954 18.24 -29.47 5.27
N LEU A 955 18.45 -28.16 5.15
CA LEU A 955 18.91 -27.52 3.91
C LEU A 955 20.31 -28.01 3.52
N ARG A 956 21.23 -28.16 4.49
CA ARG A 956 22.54 -28.78 4.26
C ARG A 956 22.40 -30.15 3.58
N HIS A 957 21.57 -31.03 4.15
CA HIS A 957 21.36 -32.38 3.66
C HIS A 957 20.69 -32.41 2.27
N ASP A 958 19.79 -31.47 1.99
CA ASP A 958 19.15 -31.34 0.68
C ASP A 958 20.11 -30.82 -0.40
N VAL A 959 21.03 -29.92 -0.06
CA VAL A 959 22.08 -29.44 -0.96
C VAL A 959 23.10 -30.54 -1.23
N GLU A 960 23.51 -31.32 -0.23
CA GLU A 960 24.34 -32.53 -0.44
C GLU A 960 23.64 -33.52 -1.41
N LYS A 961 22.30 -33.62 -1.37
CA LYS A 961 21.47 -34.38 -2.32
C LYS A 961 21.19 -33.71 -3.68
N GLY A 962 21.79 -32.57 -3.98
CA GLY A 962 21.66 -31.92 -5.28
C GLY A 962 20.53 -30.88 -5.41
N LEU A 963 19.98 -30.36 -4.31
CA LEU A 963 19.30 -29.05 -4.36
C LEU A 963 20.35 -27.96 -4.55
N SER A 964 20.10 -26.99 -5.42
CA SER A 964 20.95 -25.79 -5.51
C SER A 964 20.31 -24.62 -4.77
N LEU A 965 21.13 -23.72 -4.24
CA LEU A 965 20.72 -22.53 -3.50
C LEU A 965 21.26 -21.29 -4.20
N ILE A 966 20.39 -20.30 -4.42
CA ILE A 966 20.78 -18.94 -4.79
C ILE A 966 20.36 -18.02 -3.66
N VAL A 967 21.31 -17.26 -3.11
CA VAL A 967 21.07 -16.20 -2.14
C VAL A 967 21.32 -14.86 -2.82
N PHE A 968 20.30 -14.00 -2.81
CA PHE A 968 20.44 -12.55 -2.94
C PHE A 968 20.20 -11.95 -1.54
N ALA A 969 21.10 -11.12 -1.08
CA ALA A 969 21.03 -10.45 0.21
C ALA A 969 21.49 -9.00 0.07
N ASP A 970 21.28 -8.17 1.08
CA ASP A 970 21.58 -6.74 1.05
C ASP A 970 22.45 -6.31 2.24
N TRP A 971 22.61 -5.01 2.46
CA TRP A 971 23.48 -4.49 3.51
C TRP A 971 23.08 -4.93 4.91
N TYR A 972 24.10 -5.10 5.75
CA TYR A 972 23.95 -5.17 7.20
C TYR A 972 25.15 -4.49 7.84
N ASN A 973 24.95 -3.39 8.56
CA ASN A 973 26.03 -2.78 9.32
C ASN A 973 25.49 -2.14 10.60
N VAL A 974 25.96 -2.62 11.77
CA VAL A 974 25.44 -2.19 13.07
C VAL A 974 25.69 -0.70 13.33
N SER A 975 26.75 -0.10 12.78
CA SER A 975 27.02 1.34 12.89
C SER A 975 26.09 2.16 11.99
N VAL A 976 25.84 1.70 10.75
CA VAL A 976 24.86 2.33 9.84
C VAL A 976 23.44 2.22 10.42
N MET A 977 23.03 1.04 10.92
CA MET A 977 21.75 0.84 11.61
C MET A 977 21.57 1.83 12.77
N LYS A 978 22.61 2.03 13.59
CA LYS A 978 22.62 3.01 14.69
C LYS A 978 22.59 4.47 14.24
N LYS A 979 22.85 4.76 12.94
CA LYS A 979 22.77 6.10 12.32
C LYS A 979 21.46 6.34 11.56
N VAL A 980 20.88 5.34 10.90
CA VAL A 980 19.58 5.45 10.17
C VAL A 980 18.35 5.22 11.04
N LYS A 981 18.52 5.03 12.36
CA LYS A 981 17.42 5.12 13.33
C LYS A 981 16.70 6.46 13.22
N PHE A 982 15.37 6.44 13.31
CA PHE A 982 14.56 7.65 13.35
C PHE A 982 13.70 7.68 14.62
N TYR A 983 13.38 8.89 15.08
CA TYR A 983 12.35 9.05 16.10
C TYR A 983 11.00 8.96 15.42
N ASP A 984 10.32 7.84 15.56
CA ASP A 984 8.94 7.74 15.11
C ASP A 984 8.06 8.45 16.12
N GLU A 985 7.43 9.51 15.65
CA GLU A 985 6.49 10.22 16.48
C GLU A 985 5.28 9.30 16.80
N ASN A 986 4.88 8.32 15.94
CA ASN A 986 3.69 7.46 16.09
C ASN A 986 3.75 6.40 17.21
N THR A 987 4.91 6.13 17.81
CA THR A 987 5.08 5.28 19.00
C THR A 987 5.79 5.98 20.16
N LYS A 988 6.30 7.21 19.96
CA LYS A 988 7.27 7.91 20.83
C LYS A 988 8.56 7.16 21.08
N GLN A 989 8.86 6.15 20.27
CA GLN A 989 10.08 5.36 20.39
C GLN A 989 11.07 5.78 19.29
N LEU A 990 12.35 5.73 19.65
CA LEU A 990 13.43 5.77 18.69
C LEU A 990 13.47 4.40 17.99
N TRP A 991 12.81 4.26 16.83
CA TRP A 991 12.90 3.01 16.07
C TRP A 991 14.32 2.95 15.51
N MET A 992 15.09 2.02 16.06
CA MET A 992 16.31 1.52 15.43
C MET A 992 15.91 0.38 14.48
N PRO A 993 16.60 0.22 13.35
CA PRO A 993 16.38 -0.93 12.47
C PRO A 993 16.47 -2.23 13.26
N VAL A 994 15.56 -3.15 12.96
CA VAL A 994 15.49 -4.46 13.60
C VAL A 994 16.65 -5.35 13.09
N THR A 995 16.98 -5.20 11.81
CA THR A 995 18.16 -5.74 11.11
C THR A 995 18.68 -4.70 10.10
N GLY A 996 19.58 -5.09 9.18
CA GLY A 996 19.94 -4.31 7.97
C GLY A 996 18.78 -4.33 6.96
N GLY A 997 19.05 -4.37 5.65
CA GLY A 997 18.07 -4.93 4.71
C GLY A 997 17.89 -6.41 5.08
N SER A 998 18.80 -7.24 4.61
CA SER A 998 18.86 -8.64 5.04
C SER A 998 19.44 -8.84 6.44
N ASN A 999 19.04 -9.94 7.09
CA ASN A 999 19.65 -10.47 8.31
C ASN A 999 20.91 -11.29 7.99
N ILE A 1000 21.99 -10.57 7.66
CA ILE A 1000 23.30 -11.17 7.36
C ILE A 1000 23.84 -12.09 8.47
N PRO A 1001 23.69 -11.80 9.78
CA PRO A 1001 24.04 -12.77 10.84
C PRO A 1001 23.32 -14.12 10.71
N ALA A 1002 22.01 -14.12 10.42
CA ALA A 1002 21.24 -15.35 10.22
C ALA A 1002 21.63 -16.07 8.92
N LEU A 1003 21.83 -15.33 7.82
CA LEU A 1003 22.36 -15.89 6.57
C LEU A 1003 23.75 -16.50 6.76
N ASN A 1004 24.63 -15.90 7.57
CA ASN A 1004 25.93 -16.46 7.90
C ASN A 1004 25.80 -17.75 8.73
N TYR A 1005 24.83 -17.83 9.65
CA TYR A 1005 24.52 -19.07 10.37
C TYR A 1005 24.05 -20.19 9.43
N LEU A 1006 23.19 -19.86 8.45
CA LEU A 1006 22.72 -20.79 7.41
C LEU A 1006 23.88 -21.27 6.51
N LEU A 1007 24.72 -20.33 6.05
CA LEU A 1007 25.77 -20.57 5.04
C LEU A 1007 27.09 -21.14 5.60
N ALA A 1008 27.30 -21.06 6.92
CA ALA A 1008 28.51 -21.55 7.60
C ALA A 1008 28.86 -23.01 7.27
N SER A 1009 27.86 -23.85 6.99
CA SER A 1009 28.05 -25.28 6.72
C SER A 1009 28.88 -25.58 5.45
N TRP A 1010 28.90 -24.65 4.49
CA TRP A 1010 29.74 -24.70 3.27
C TRP A 1010 30.99 -23.82 3.37
N GLY A 1011 31.23 -23.18 4.51
CA GLY A 1011 32.34 -22.24 4.68
C GLY A 1011 32.18 -20.96 3.87
N VAL A 1012 30.95 -20.47 3.68
CA VAL A 1012 30.63 -19.19 3.04
C VAL A 1012 30.11 -18.20 4.09
N ALA A 1013 30.52 -16.93 4.00
CA ALA A 1013 29.99 -15.86 4.83
C ALA A 1013 30.05 -14.49 4.14
N LEU A 1014 29.12 -13.60 4.50
CA LEU A 1014 28.98 -12.22 4.07
C LEU A 1014 29.49 -11.25 5.17
N SER A 1015 29.91 -10.05 4.76
CA SER A 1015 30.53 -9.01 5.58
C SER A 1015 29.53 -8.04 6.21
N ASP A 1016 30.01 -7.13 7.05
CA ASP A 1016 29.30 -5.90 7.44
C ASP A 1016 29.65 -4.67 6.58
N GLY A 1017 30.56 -4.79 5.61
CA GLY A 1017 30.88 -3.70 4.67
C GLY A 1017 29.68 -3.41 3.75
N VAL A 1018 29.46 -2.13 3.43
CA VAL A 1018 28.34 -1.68 2.59
C VAL A 1018 28.89 -0.92 1.39
N PHE A 1019 28.65 -1.45 0.19
CA PHE A 1019 29.32 -1.03 -1.04
C PHE A 1019 28.33 -0.58 -2.10
N GLU A 1020 28.73 0.38 -2.93
CA GLU A 1020 27.86 0.92 -3.98
C GLU A 1020 28.64 1.36 -5.22
N GLY A 1021 28.01 1.22 -6.40
CA GLY A 1021 28.48 1.88 -7.62
C GLY A 1021 28.13 1.17 -8.93
N ASP A 1022 28.29 1.90 -10.03
CA ASP A 1022 28.25 1.34 -11.38
C ASP A 1022 29.45 0.41 -11.64
N PHE A 1023 29.18 -0.74 -12.24
CA PHE A 1023 30.24 -1.66 -12.72
C PHE A 1023 29.81 -2.39 -13.99
N THR A 1024 30.77 -2.94 -14.72
CA THR A 1024 30.50 -3.76 -15.91
C THR A 1024 30.81 -5.23 -15.66
N LEU A 1025 30.01 -6.13 -16.22
CA LEU A 1025 30.20 -7.58 -16.13
C LEU A 1025 30.01 -8.20 -17.52
N GLY A 1026 31.11 -8.34 -18.25
CA GLY A 1026 31.06 -8.60 -19.70
C GLY A 1026 30.60 -7.36 -20.45
N ASP A 1027 29.68 -7.55 -21.40
CA ASP A 1027 29.04 -6.48 -22.17
C ASP A 1027 27.83 -5.84 -21.45
N HIS A 1028 27.59 -6.19 -20.17
CA HIS A 1028 26.47 -5.69 -19.38
C HIS A 1028 26.90 -4.61 -18.38
N ASP A 1029 26.25 -3.45 -18.45
CA ASP A 1029 26.29 -2.43 -17.41
C ASP A 1029 25.40 -2.84 -16.23
N MET A 1030 25.94 -2.78 -15.02
CA MET A 1030 25.24 -3.05 -13.76
C MET A 1030 25.37 -1.86 -12.79
N TYR A 1031 24.63 -1.92 -11.70
CA TYR A 1031 24.74 -1.04 -10.54
C TYR A 1031 24.69 -1.93 -9.30
N TYR A 1032 25.51 -1.64 -8.30
CA TYR A 1032 25.46 -2.27 -6.97
C TYR A 1032 24.82 -1.27 -6.01
N ALA A 1033 23.64 -1.59 -5.47
CA ALA A 1033 22.79 -0.65 -4.74
C ALA A 1033 22.92 -0.82 -3.21
N THR A 1034 24.05 -0.33 -2.66
CA THR A 1034 24.34 -0.38 -1.22
C THR A 1034 24.21 -1.80 -0.67
N GLY A 1035 24.93 -2.74 -1.29
CA GLY A 1035 24.95 -4.16 -0.93
C GLY A 1035 26.14 -4.55 -0.04
N THR A 1036 26.14 -5.78 0.48
CA THR A 1036 27.26 -6.36 1.25
C THR A 1036 28.32 -7.04 0.34
N SER A 1037 29.40 -7.57 0.92
CA SER A 1037 30.44 -8.34 0.22
C SER A 1037 30.68 -9.72 0.86
N LEU A 1038 31.39 -10.61 0.19
CA LEU A 1038 31.79 -11.91 0.74
C LEU A 1038 32.97 -11.75 1.72
N ALA A 1039 32.70 -11.97 3.01
CA ALA A 1039 33.72 -12.05 4.05
C ALA A 1039 34.54 -13.36 3.97
N GLN A 1040 33.92 -14.44 3.51
CA GLN A 1040 34.57 -15.75 3.31
C GLN A 1040 33.94 -16.52 2.15
N PHE A 1041 34.77 -17.20 1.35
CA PHE A 1041 34.32 -18.12 0.30
C PHE A 1041 35.33 -19.28 0.09
N PRO A 1042 34.90 -20.53 -0.20
CA PRO A 1042 35.80 -21.65 -0.46
C PRO A 1042 36.73 -21.42 -1.66
N ARG A 1043 37.93 -22.02 -1.62
CA ARG A 1043 39.00 -21.81 -2.62
C ARG A 1043 38.72 -22.49 -3.96
N GLU A 1044 37.86 -23.50 -3.94
CA GLU A 1044 37.30 -24.18 -5.11
C GLU A 1044 36.14 -23.40 -5.75
N GLY A 1045 35.66 -22.33 -5.12
CA GLY A 1045 34.62 -21.46 -5.65
C GLY A 1045 35.15 -20.39 -6.61
N THR A 1046 34.31 -19.96 -7.56
CA THR A 1046 34.55 -18.77 -8.38
C THR A 1046 34.03 -17.54 -7.65
N VAL A 1047 34.86 -16.51 -7.49
CA VAL A 1047 34.45 -15.23 -6.87
C VAL A 1047 34.66 -14.10 -7.86
N VAL A 1048 33.61 -13.34 -8.17
CA VAL A 1048 33.72 -12.11 -8.98
C VAL A 1048 34.03 -10.94 -8.06
N ARG A 1049 35.03 -10.14 -8.45
CA ARG A 1049 35.43 -8.91 -7.76
C ARG A 1049 35.20 -7.68 -8.62
N LYS A 1050 34.85 -6.55 -8.00
CA LYS A 1050 34.67 -5.23 -8.64
C LYS A 1050 35.20 -4.11 -7.76
N THR A 1051 35.52 -2.97 -8.37
CA THR A 1051 35.80 -1.74 -7.63
C THR A 1051 34.47 -1.05 -7.34
N LEU A 1052 34.20 -0.73 -6.07
CA LEU A 1052 32.98 -0.09 -5.59
C LEU A 1052 33.34 0.95 -4.53
N ASN A 1053 32.44 1.84 -4.18
CA ASN A 1053 32.66 2.83 -3.12
C ASN A 1053 32.14 2.30 -1.78
N ASP A 1054 32.85 2.57 -0.69
CA ASP A 1054 32.40 2.26 0.67
C ASP A 1054 31.33 3.28 1.10
N HIS A 1055 30.07 2.85 1.03
CA HIS A 1055 28.93 3.67 1.41
C HIS A 1055 28.70 3.67 2.93
N ALA A 1056 29.17 2.66 3.67
CA ALA A 1056 29.17 2.73 5.13
C ALA A 1056 30.07 3.88 5.60
N LYS A 1057 31.27 4.03 5.02
CA LYS A 1057 32.18 5.14 5.29
C LYS A 1057 31.63 6.48 4.81
N GLU A 1058 31.06 6.55 3.60
CA GLU A 1058 30.36 7.75 3.08
C GLU A 1058 29.26 8.20 4.07
N MET A 1059 28.40 7.27 4.51
CA MET A 1059 27.33 7.57 5.45
C MET A 1059 27.83 7.92 6.85
N LEU A 1060 28.84 7.23 7.38
CA LEU A 1060 29.30 7.39 8.77
C LEU A 1060 30.19 8.62 8.94
N GLU A 1061 31.21 8.78 8.09
CA GLU A 1061 32.31 9.74 8.24
C GLU A 1061 32.25 10.92 7.26
N ALA A 1062 31.39 10.85 6.24
CA ALA A 1062 31.32 11.78 5.10
C ALA A 1062 32.58 11.79 4.20
N GLU A 1063 33.39 10.72 4.27
CA GLU A 1063 34.47 10.44 3.32
C GLU A 1063 33.99 9.40 2.29
N SER A 1064 34.10 9.70 1.00
CA SER A 1064 33.88 8.72 -0.07
C SER A 1064 35.21 8.05 -0.42
N GLU A 1065 35.31 6.74 -0.19
CA GLU A 1065 36.49 5.94 -0.50
C GLU A 1065 36.14 4.86 -1.53
N SER A 1066 36.95 4.76 -2.60
CA SER A 1066 36.74 3.77 -3.66
C SER A 1066 37.63 2.55 -3.38
N VAL A 1067 36.99 1.43 -3.06
CA VAL A 1067 37.63 0.18 -2.65
C VAL A 1067 37.78 -0.73 -3.86
N PRO A 1068 39.01 -1.06 -4.29
CA PRO A 1068 39.23 -2.02 -5.37
C PRO A 1068 38.97 -3.45 -4.91
N ASP A 1069 38.67 -4.33 -5.87
CA ASP A 1069 38.60 -5.79 -5.68
C ASP A 1069 37.60 -6.29 -4.61
N VAL A 1070 36.50 -5.57 -4.35
CA VAL A 1070 35.40 -6.01 -3.47
C VAL A 1070 34.75 -7.28 -4.03
N PRO A 1071 34.65 -8.39 -3.26
CA PRO A 1071 34.06 -9.65 -3.72
C PRO A 1071 32.53 -9.64 -3.57
N ILE A 1072 31.80 -9.56 -4.69
CA ILE A 1072 30.34 -9.33 -4.69
C ILE A 1072 29.49 -10.54 -5.07
N LEU A 1073 30.05 -11.51 -5.80
CA LEU A 1073 29.36 -12.71 -6.28
C LEU A 1073 30.25 -13.93 -6.06
N GLY A 1074 29.69 -14.98 -5.48
CA GLY A 1074 30.36 -16.27 -5.29
C GLY A 1074 29.55 -17.41 -5.90
N LEU A 1075 30.21 -18.29 -6.64
CA LEU A 1075 29.62 -19.49 -7.24
C LEU A 1075 30.42 -20.73 -6.83
N LEU A 1076 29.76 -21.73 -6.26
CA LEU A 1076 30.37 -22.93 -5.67
C LEU A 1076 29.64 -24.19 -6.12
N GLN A 1077 30.39 -25.16 -6.64
CA GLN A 1077 29.96 -26.56 -6.73
C GLN A 1077 30.30 -27.23 -5.39
N THR A 1078 29.30 -27.73 -4.66
CA THR A 1078 29.55 -28.44 -3.39
C THR A 1078 30.10 -29.86 -3.66
N LYS A 1079 30.56 -30.56 -2.62
CA LYS A 1079 31.09 -31.93 -2.70
C LYS A 1079 30.12 -32.90 -2.03
N SER A 1080 30.05 -34.14 -2.54
CA SER A 1080 29.29 -35.19 -1.87
C SER A 1080 30.00 -35.61 -0.57
N THR A 1081 29.23 -35.91 0.46
CA THR A 1081 29.74 -36.48 1.72
C THR A 1081 29.95 -38.00 1.63
N ASP A 1082 29.37 -38.65 0.62
CA ASP A 1082 29.46 -40.10 0.35
C ASP A 1082 30.65 -40.51 -0.57
N ASP A 1083 31.64 -39.64 -0.79
CA ASP A 1083 32.82 -39.89 -1.64
C ASP A 1083 33.84 -40.91 -1.03
N LEU A 1084 33.34 -41.98 -0.41
CA LEU A 1084 34.09 -43.14 0.07
C LEU A 1084 34.11 -44.31 -0.95
N GLY A 1085 34.23 -43.98 -2.24
CA GLY A 1085 34.87 -44.87 -3.21
C GLY A 1085 33.98 -45.64 -4.21
N ASP A 1086 32.80 -45.13 -4.57
CA ASP A 1086 32.11 -45.56 -5.80
C ASP A 1086 32.03 -44.42 -6.84
N ASN A 1087 32.16 -44.74 -8.13
CA ASN A 1087 32.23 -43.77 -9.23
C ASN A 1087 30.85 -43.41 -9.80
N SER A 1088 29.81 -43.39 -8.96
CA SER A 1088 28.48 -42.93 -9.29
C SER A 1088 28.41 -41.39 -9.27
N LEU A 1089 28.03 -40.76 -10.40
CA LEU A 1089 27.91 -39.30 -10.53
C LEU A 1089 26.70 -38.73 -9.75
N HIS A 1090 26.80 -38.73 -8.42
CA HIS A 1090 25.88 -37.99 -7.55
C HIS A 1090 26.19 -36.50 -7.65
N HIS A 1091 25.35 -35.79 -8.41
CA HIS A 1091 25.48 -34.36 -8.62
C HIS A 1091 25.04 -33.61 -7.36
N SER A 1092 26.01 -33.34 -6.51
CA SER A 1092 25.89 -32.44 -5.36
C SER A 1092 25.39 -31.05 -5.78
N GLY A 1093 24.77 -30.35 -4.84
CA GLY A 1093 24.15 -29.05 -5.06
C GLY A 1093 25.14 -27.94 -5.38
N ARG A 1094 24.62 -26.83 -5.89
CA ARG A 1094 25.40 -25.64 -6.20
C ARG A 1094 24.92 -24.47 -5.36
N LEU A 1095 25.86 -23.69 -4.86
CA LEU A 1095 25.60 -22.50 -4.06
C LEU A 1095 26.03 -21.26 -4.84
N VAL A 1096 25.13 -20.29 -4.92
CA VAL A 1096 25.37 -18.94 -5.41
C VAL A 1096 25.03 -17.96 -4.31
N VAL A 1097 25.89 -16.97 -4.08
CA VAL A 1097 25.64 -15.87 -3.13
C VAL A 1097 26.02 -14.55 -3.79
N TYR A 1098 25.08 -13.62 -3.83
CA TYR A 1098 25.24 -12.25 -4.33
C TYR A 1098 24.76 -11.26 -3.25
N GLY A 1099 25.48 -10.15 -3.07
CA GLY A 1099 25.27 -9.23 -1.94
C GLY A 1099 24.44 -7.97 -2.22
N ASP A 1100 23.63 -7.94 -3.28
CA ASP A 1100 22.65 -6.88 -3.55
C ASP A 1100 21.37 -7.48 -4.20
N SER A 1101 20.18 -7.31 -3.63
CA SER A 1101 18.92 -7.79 -4.24
C SER A 1101 18.16 -6.75 -5.06
N ASN A 1102 18.49 -5.45 -4.94
CA ASN A 1102 17.80 -4.34 -5.62
C ASN A 1102 17.72 -4.50 -7.14
N CYS A 1103 18.68 -5.21 -7.75
CA CYS A 1103 18.69 -5.46 -9.19
C CYS A 1103 17.60 -6.47 -9.66
N LEU A 1104 16.85 -7.05 -8.71
CA LEU A 1104 15.66 -7.87 -8.89
C LEU A 1104 14.36 -7.15 -8.47
N ASP A 1105 14.44 -6.20 -7.54
CA ASP A 1105 13.31 -5.40 -7.05
C ASP A 1105 12.83 -4.40 -8.12
N ASN A 1106 11.53 -4.41 -8.47
CA ASN A 1106 10.98 -3.43 -9.40
C ASN A 1106 10.91 -1.99 -8.82
N SER A 1107 10.88 -1.82 -7.50
CA SER A 1107 10.46 -0.58 -6.85
C SER A 1107 11.42 0.57 -7.16
N HIS A 1108 12.72 0.29 -6.99
CA HIS A 1108 13.80 1.27 -7.12
C HIS A 1108 14.82 0.91 -8.22
N LEU A 1109 14.45 -0.03 -9.10
CA LEU A 1109 15.26 -0.61 -10.17
C LEU A 1109 15.97 0.43 -11.06
N GLN A 1110 17.26 0.66 -10.82
CA GLN A 1110 18.09 1.50 -11.69
C GLN A 1110 18.53 0.76 -12.96
N LYS A 1111 18.98 -0.48 -12.80
CA LYS A 1111 19.39 -1.42 -13.84
C LYS A 1111 18.99 -2.83 -13.41
N ASP A 1112 18.43 -3.63 -14.31
CA ASP A 1112 18.07 -5.02 -13.98
C ASP A 1112 19.26 -5.97 -14.09
N CYS A 1113 19.24 -7.03 -13.28
CA CYS A 1113 20.17 -8.15 -13.37
C CYS A 1113 19.48 -9.45 -13.82
N PHE A 1114 18.36 -9.36 -14.55
CA PHE A 1114 17.60 -10.54 -14.97
C PHE A 1114 18.41 -11.48 -15.89
N TRP A 1115 19.29 -10.91 -16.72
CA TRP A 1115 20.27 -11.67 -17.51
C TRP A 1115 21.27 -12.45 -16.63
N MET A 1116 21.66 -11.86 -15.49
CA MET A 1116 22.57 -12.52 -14.54
C MET A 1116 21.80 -13.64 -13.84
N LEU A 1117 20.55 -13.41 -13.43
CA LEU A 1117 19.71 -14.44 -12.81
C LEU A 1117 19.49 -15.65 -13.74
N ASP A 1118 19.25 -15.45 -15.05
CA ASP A 1118 19.21 -16.56 -16.01
C ASP A 1118 20.53 -17.36 -16.02
N ALA A 1119 21.68 -16.67 -16.05
CA ALA A 1119 23.01 -17.33 -16.07
C ALA A 1119 23.34 -18.02 -14.73
N LEU A 1120 22.88 -17.49 -13.60
CA LEU A 1120 22.99 -18.12 -12.28
C LEU A 1120 22.08 -19.34 -12.18
N LEU A 1121 20.87 -19.30 -12.76
CA LEU A 1121 19.98 -20.45 -12.87
C LEU A 1121 20.50 -21.51 -13.86
N GLU A 1122 21.18 -21.12 -14.93
CA GLU A 1122 21.88 -22.07 -15.81
C GLU A 1122 23.02 -22.77 -15.05
N PHE A 1123 23.82 -22.02 -14.28
CA PHE A 1123 24.85 -22.60 -13.41
C PHE A 1123 24.24 -23.53 -12.35
N THR A 1124 23.24 -23.11 -11.58
CA THR A 1124 22.67 -23.96 -10.52
C THR A 1124 22.04 -25.24 -11.05
N THR A 1125 21.47 -25.21 -12.25
CA THR A 1125 20.79 -26.36 -12.85
C THR A 1125 21.73 -27.29 -13.61
N THR A 1126 22.56 -26.75 -14.51
CA THR A 1126 23.43 -27.55 -15.40
C THR A 1126 24.85 -27.74 -14.86
N GLY A 1127 25.38 -26.74 -14.14
CA GLY A 1127 26.80 -26.64 -13.79
C GLY A 1127 27.63 -25.90 -14.83
N HIS A 1128 27.01 -25.39 -15.91
CA HIS A 1128 27.68 -24.51 -16.85
C HIS A 1128 27.99 -23.17 -16.17
N LEU A 1129 29.27 -22.89 -15.95
CA LEU A 1129 29.74 -21.58 -15.50
C LEU A 1129 29.87 -20.67 -16.72
N ALA A 1130 28.98 -19.67 -16.83
CA ALA A 1130 29.02 -18.71 -17.91
C ALA A 1130 30.36 -17.96 -17.93
N GLY A 1131 30.99 -17.86 -19.10
CA GLY A 1131 32.37 -17.39 -19.25
C GLY A 1131 32.64 -15.97 -18.73
N VAL A 1132 31.60 -15.14 -18.60
CA VAL A 1132 31.66 -13.79 -18.01
C VAL A 1132 32.05 -13.79 -16.52
N PHE A 1133 31.63 -14.83 -15.78
CA PHE A 1133 32.03 -15.02 -14.38
C PHE A 1133 33.48 -15.52 -14.31
N THR A 1134 33.88 -16.43 -15.21
CA THR A 1134 35.26 -16.93 -15.31
C THR A 1134 36.26 -15.83 -15.70
N SER A 1135 35.92 -14.95 -16.64
CA SER A 1135 36.77 -13.83 -17.04
C SER A 1135 36.85 -12.72 -15.99
N SER A 1136 35.90 -12.69 -15.05
CA SER A 1136 35.84 -11.73 -13.94
C SER A 1136 36.24 -12.36 -12.59
N ALA A 1137 36.79 -13.58 -12.60
CA ALA A 1137 37.18 -14.32 -11.42
C ALA A 1137 38.41 -13.68 -10.76
N GLY A 1138 38.23 -13.19 -9.53
CA GLY A 1138 39.29 -12.59 -8.72
C GLY A 1138 39.98 -13.60 -7.79
N MET A 1139 40.87 -13.08 -6.94
CA MET A 1139 41.56 -13.90 -5.93
C MET A 1139 40.56 -14.53 -4.93
N PRO A 1140 40.77 -15.78 -4.48
CA PRO A 1140 39.93 -16.41 -3.45
C PRO A 1140 39.83 -15.56 -2.18
N VAL A 1141 38.66 -15.59 -1.53
CA VAL A 1141 38.47 -14.93 -0.23
C VAL A 1141 39.03 -15.84 0.87
N PRO A 1142 39.94 -15.37 1.76
CA PRO A 1142 40.44 -16.19 2.84
C PRO A 1142 39.35 -16.46 3.90
N PRO A 1143 39.49 -17.51 4.74
CA PRO A 1143 38.64 -17.65 5.91
C PRO A 1143 38.93 -16.56 6.94
N THR A 1144 37.86 -16.08 7.59
CA THR A 1144 37.92 -15.04 8.63
C THR A 1144 37.21 -15.51 9.90
N THR A 1145 37.67 -15.01 11.05
CA THR A 1145 36.96 -15.13 12.34
C THR A 1145 36.19 -13.87 12.69
N ASP A 1146 36.39 -12.79 11.92
CA ASP A 1146 35.71 -11.51 12.08
C ASP A 1146 34.53 -11.48 11.11
N LEU A 1147 33.31 -11.50 11.66
CA LEU A 1147 32.04 -11.64 10.94
C LEU A 1147 30.96 -10.76 11.61
N PRO A 1148 29.98 -10.25 10.85
CA PRO A 1148 28.86 -9.48 11.41
C PRO A 1148 28.13 -10.26 12.51
N THR A 1149 27.96 -9.60 13.66
CA THR A 1149 27.19 -10.12 14.80
C THR A 1149 25.87 -9.38 14.93
N LYS A 1150 24.86 -10.06 15.49
CA LYS A 1150 23.53 -9.50 15.74
C LYS A 1150 23.60 -8.26 16.63
N MET A 1151 22.89 -7.19 16.27
CA MET A 1151 22.88 -5.95 17.04
C MET A 1151 22.35 -6.16 18.46
N GLU A 1152 23.18 -5.82 19.45
CA GLU A 1152 22.80 -5.83 20.86
C GLU A 1152 21.49 -5.04 21.11
N ASN A 1153 20.56 -5.65 21.85
CA ASN A 1153 19.23 -5.09 22.15
C ASN A 1153 18.32 -4.88 20.91
N SER A 1154 18.55 -5.61 19.81
CA SER A 1154 17.61 -5.68 18.69
C SER A 1154 16.23 -6.19 19.12
N ASN A 1155 15.15 -5.63 18.54
CA ASN A 1155 13.77 -6.02 18.85
C ASN A 1155 13.24 -7.21 18.03
N LEU A 1156 14.11 -7.98 17.35
CA LEU A 1156 13.72 -9.00 16.37
C LEU A 1156 12.75 -10.05 16.94
N HIS A 1157 12.95 -10.47 18.19
CA HIS A 1157 12.05 -11.34 18.96
C HIS A 1157 10.58 -10.87 19.08
N LYS A 1158 10.26 -9.60 18.78
CA LYS A 1158 8.88 -9.06 18.77
C LYS A 1158 8.17 -9.24 17.43
N HIS A 1159 8.91 -9.57 16.38
CA HIS A 1159 8.45 -9.63 15.00
C HIS A 1159 8.74 -10.99 14.34
N SER A 1160 9.74 -11.70 14.87
CA SER A 1160 10.20 -13.00 14.40
C SER A 1160 9.22 -14.14 14.66
N LYS A 1161 9.07 -14.97 13.63
CA LYS A 1161 8.42 -16.29 13.58
C LYS A 1161 9.28 -17.40 14.20
N VAL A 1162 10.56 -17.11 14.50
CA VAL A 1162 11.59 -18.10 14.86
C VAL A 1162 12.16 -17.86 16.26
N VAL A 1163 12.35 -16.60 16.69
CA VAL A 1163 12.82 -16.24 18.05
C VAL A 1163 11.79 -15.45 18.84
N GLU A 1164 11.83 -15.64 20.17
CA GLU A 1164 11.07 -14.92 21.18
C GLU A 1164 11.96 -14.55 22.37
N HIS A 1165 11.43 -13.81 23.34
CA HIS A 1165 12.20 -13.32 24.48
C HIS A 1165 11.47 -13.58 25.81
N THR A 1166 12.00 -14.56 26.56
CA THR A 1166 11.37 -15.14 27.74
C THR A 1166 12.30 -14.99 28.94
N LEU A 1167 11.78 -14.46 30.05
CA LEU A 1167 12.52 -14.25 31.32
C LEU A 1167 13.83 -13.43 31.22
N GLY A 1168 14.00 -12.63 30.16
CA GLY A 1168 15.23 -11.83 29.95
C GLY A 1168 16.30 -12.52 29.09
N MET A 1169 15.96 -13.62 28.42
CA MET A 1169 16.82 -14.30 27.44
C MET A 1169 16.08 -14.46 26.12
N GLU A 1170 16.79 -14.33 25.01
CA GLU A 1170 16.26 -14.69 23.69
C GLU A 1170 16.28 -16.22 23.54
N GLN A 1171 15.17 -16.79 23.10
CA GLN A 1171 14.96 -18.23 22.95
C GLN A 1171 14.31 -18.51 21.59
N MET A 1172 14.67 -19.62 20.95
CA MET A 1172 13.94 -20.11 19.78
C MET A 1172 12.53 -20.55 20.17
N ARG A 1173 11.56 -20.15 19.36
CA ARG A 1173 10.17 -20.65 19.41
C ARG A 1173 10.15 -22.15 19.11
N PRO A 1174 9.07 -22.88 19.45
CA PRO A 1174 8.87 -24.20 18.87
C PRO A 1174 8.76 -24.10 17.33
N LEU A 1175 9.48 -24.97 16.62
CA LEU A 1175 9.33 -25.16 15.17
C LEU A 1175 7.85 -25.39 14.85
N PRO A 1176 7.19 -24.56 14.02
CA PRO A 1176 5.77 -24.69 13.76
C PRO A 1176 5.46 -25.95 12.95
N GLU A 1177 4.30 -26.56 13.19
CA GLU A 1177 3.87 -27.71 12.42
C GLU A 1177 3.71 -27.35 10.94
N CYS A 1178 4.26 -28.20 10.06
CA CYS A 1178 4.15 -28.01 8.62
C CYS A 1178 2.68 -28.03 8.18
N PRO A 1179 2.24 -27.10 7.30
CA PRO A 1179 0.83 -26.90 6.96
C PRO A 1179 0.24 -28.11 6.21
N SER A 1180 -0.26 -29.08 6.98
CA SER A 1180 -0.74 -30.39 6.52
C SER A 1180 -2.23 -30.36 6.19
N LEU A 1181 -2.58 -29.51 5.23
CA LEU A 1181 -3.96 -29.36 4.76
C LEU A 1181 -4.43 -30.61 4.00
N GLN A 1182 -5.14 -31.48 4.71
CA GLN A 1182 -5.83 -32.63 4.14
C GLN A 1182 -6.88 -32.15 3.11
N PRO A 1183 -6.83 -32.62 1.85
CA PRO A 1183 -7.88 -32.33 0.86
C PRO A 1183 -9.24 -32.78 1.38
N VAL A 1184 -10.29 -31.99 1.11
CA VAL A 1184 -11.64 -32.41 1.50
C VAL A 1184 -12.11 -33.59 0.66
N THR A 1185 -12.82 -34.54 1.28
CA THR A 1185 -13.41 -35.68 0.56
C THR A 1185 -14.32 -35.19 -0.57
N PRO A 1186 -13.98 -35.46 -1.85
CA PRO A 1186 -14.72 -34.92 -2.98
C PRO A 1186 -16.12 -35.53 -3.07
N GLN A 1187 -17.12 -34.70 -3.38
CA GLN A 1187 -18.50 -35.13 -3.66
C GLN A 1187 -18.81 -34.96 -5.16
N PRO A 1188 -18.38 -35.90 -6.03
CA PRO A 1188 -18.49 -35.76 -7.47
C PRO A 1188 -19.94 -35.68 -7.95
N LEU A 1189 -20.27 -34.63 -8.70
CA LEU A 1189 -21.57 -34.54 -9.37
C LEU A 1189 -21.56 -35.28 -10.70
N ASN A 1190 -22.68 -35.94 -11.00
CA ASN A 1190 -22.87 -36.80 -12.17
C ASN A 1190 -21.81 -37.91 -12.25
N VAL A 1191 -21.79 -38.80 -11.24
CA VAL A 1191 -21.33 -40.18 -11.45
C VAL A 1191 -22.22 -40.79 -12.52
N SER A 1192 -21.73 -40.86 -13.75
CA SER A 1192 -22.39 -41.57 -14.82
C SER A 1192 -22.32 -43.07 -14.51
N ASN A 1193 -23.38 -43.62 -13.91
CA ASN A 1193 -23.53 -45.04 -13.61
C ASN A 1193 -23.66 -45.87 -14.91
N LYS A 1194 -22.56 -45.96 -15.66
CA LYS A 1194 -22.29 -46.99 -16.65
C LYS A 1194 -21.31 -47.97 -16.02
N LYS A 1195 -21.73 -49.24 -16.01
CA LYS A 1195 -20.94 -50.39 -15.59
C LYS A 1195 -19.79 -50.65 -16.54
#